data_AF-A0A948IR50-F1
#
_entry.id   AF-A0A948IR50-F1
#
_cell.length_a   1.000
_cell.length_b   1.000
_cell.length_c   1.000
_cell.angle_alpha   90.00
_cell.angle_beta   90.00
_cell.angle_gamma   90.00
#
_symmetry.space_group_name_H-M   'P 1'
#
loop_
_entity.id
_entity.type
_entity.pdbx_description
1 polymer ?
#
loop_
_entity_poly.entity_id
_entity_poly.type
_entity_poly.pdbx_seq_one_letter_code
_entity_poly.pdbx_strand_id
1 'polypeptide(L)'
;MVNVFTLTPAGAAQALRDNGLDALGLTAVRLSPAWGPAAPTYDANALTLSFAGVPRAPWRGILEYVDSAAAFRAVDGTPLSGGAAVLRLHPQAAARLARLAQSRYAAAVQPQVRAVPEVLVVRGLSANTSPQTYDPNDNLPAGAAGKLISFHDARGLIVDPIAVAAMLDDLITTFPALDFTAGGVSVTGAGGVRAVAGLASGVLVHLVTLHGRPFAPVGAGPGAQRLDNGGTAIAPPDGNGLATLGAGEQLGGTGANAALHLRLGWAGGGLMGPGPLQLPALPAGVALARQFLRVFVVDLDWHLRGNRTVAAVNGIPADDQDIPADLQPQVRDGVTIDYPADGPDMMAQASQVATRIVGAPPGGLIFAVSPTFEPAVGAPTAPGAAAHWPAFPGPNSNAGFTAGSADPSGLTATWSGANDVVVVIPAGFAPDGASVRIFPQRFQLIEAIAEEPSFLRGDGGAAIAVAGSAVQVLLRNPFALAGGDPRPNPGTLVFDLVITPRSGRRRLWAAERATIAAGPAAEPADPFGAPDPIAPFPAMVRSISPTPLFGLPRAVTPPAGAPSGPADLALKLASETQPRQGPRLPTMMRHETIVVSGIVDPSMAAGLSWDGVLSGGRWAQESRSADHAAANPGNPAGPDVHAPGVRVTGALAYDLARHAVKRVQPIFPLPGGSTPSWIAMSGGANFDPPASGPGATPGTSSGVVLQTVAAVVETPELSLLPDNNPLGSPTPLSFQQMLAQISSALGLGGPPAISVTNEDRLINEVRREFFLAKRGVHDSLWSLARAVGEADELVYIETAGLARTARPAGAPAPHEIDLIQALADRMTANPNLKVVICVPRETDFAAPFAPFIRRAITQRSEAVDILRGVDPNRVTAFHPRGFPGRWAQLRTTTVIVDDIWSLSGATHIRRRGMTFDGSVAIASFDRDIDAGYSRKVRDHRRALMAAKLGVKPIDANGLPTSEWLRLQRPASAFDLIADLVAQGGLGRLAPLWLGPTDATVIPQSDDAADPDGADGGSFVTLLAGLLSEQPS
;
A
#
# COMPACT_ATOMS: atom_id res chain seq x y z
N MET A 1 -35.16 -29.67 20.07
CA MET A 1 -33.87 -30.31 19.77
C MET A 1 -33.62 -30.14 18.28
N VAL A 2 -32.67 -29.29 17.90
CA VAL A 2 -32.25 -29.15 16.50
C VAL A 2 -31.33 -30.32 16.21
N ASN A 3 -31.75 -31.25 15.35
CA ASN A 3 -30.89 -32.34 14.88
C ASN A 3 -29.75 -31.71 14.08
N VAL A 4 -28.56 -31.66 14.69
CA VAL A 4 -27.33 -31.31 13.98
C VAL A 4 -26.96 -32.51 13.11
N PHE A 5 -27.32 -32.46 11.83
CA PHE A 5 -26.89 -33.46 10.87
C PHE A 5 -25.38 -33.32 10.62
N THR A 6 -24.60 -34.30 11.09
CA THR A 6 -23.20 -34.42 10.69
C THR A 6 -23.16 -35.02 9.29
N LEU A 7 -22.91 -34.19 8.27
CA LEU A 7 -22.81 -34.64 6.89
C LEU A 7 -21.53 -35.49 6.74
N THR A 8 -21.67 -36.82 6.66
CA THR A 8 -20.53 -37.70 6.39
C THR A 8 -20.20 -37.67 4.89
N PRO A 9 -18.95 -37.93 4.48
CA PRO A 9 -18.59 -38.01 3.05
C PRO A 9 -19.45 -39.02 2.26
N ALA A 10 -19.82 -40.14 2.91
CA ALA A 10 -20.74 -41.12 2.31
C ALA A 10 -22.16 -40.57 2.16
N GLY A 11 -22.68 -39.84 3.17
CA GLY A 11 -23.97 -39.18 3.11
C GLY A 11 -24.02 -38.06 2.06
N ALA A 12 -22.93 -37.29 1.91
CA ALA A 12 -22.79 -36.29 0.86
C ALA A 12 -22.77 -36.92 -0.54
N ALA A 13 -22.02 -38.02 -0.71
CA ALA A 13 -21.96 -38.76 -1.98
C ALA A 13 -23.28 -39.46 -2.33
N GLN A 14 -24.06 -39.89 -1.33
CA GLN A 14 -25.39 -40.44 -1.53
C GLN A 14 -26.39 -39.33 -1.90
N ALA A 15 -26.37 -38.19 -1.21
CA ALA A 15 -27.22 -37.04 -1.53
C ALA A 15 -26.96 -36.51 -2.95
N LEU A 16 -25.70 -36.45 -3.38
CA LEU A 16 -25.31 -36.09 -4.76
C LEU A 16 -25.79 -37.11 -5.80
N ARG A 17 -25.83 -38.40 -5.45
CA ARG A 17 -26.36 -39.45 -6.34
C ARG A 17 -27.88 -39.37 -6.45
N ASP A 18 -28.55 -39.15 -5.33
CA ASP A 18 -30.02 -39.19 -5.26
C ASP A 18 -30.66 -37.89 -5.78
N ASN A 19 -30.03 -36.74 -5.53
CA ASN A 19 -30.59 -35.42 -5.85
C ASN A 19 -29.74 -34.60 -6.84
N GLY A 20 -28.69 -35.20 -7.43
CA GLY A 20 -27.81 -34.50 -8.36
C GLY A 20 -27.20 -33.22 -7.77
N LEU A 21 -27.13 -32.15 -8.57
CA LEU A 21 -26.65 -30.85 -8.12
C LEU A 21 -27.55 -30.19 -7.08
N ASP A 22 -28.82 -30.58 -6.98
CA ASP A 22 -29.76 -29.97 -6.03
C ASP A 22 -29.39 -30.31 -4.57
N ALA A 23 -28.62 -31.38 -4.36
CA ALA A 23 -27.98 -31.70 -3.08
C ALA A 23 -27.02 -30.63 -2.55
N LEU A 24 -26.47 -29.80 -3.44
CA LEU A 24 -25.52 -28.74 -3.10
C LEU A 24 -26.20 -27.39 -2.81
N GLY A 25 -27.53 -27.33 -2.89
CA GLY A 25 -28.35 -26.16 -2.56
C GLY A 25 -27.94 -24.90 -3.34
N LEU A 26 -27.84 -23.77 -2.64
CA LEU A 26 -27.44 -22.47 -3.19
C LEU A 26 -26.04 -22.47 -3.81
N THR A 27 -25.18 -23.44 -3.47
CA THR A 27 -23.81 -23.48 -4.00
C THR A 27 -23.75 -24.04 -5.43
N ALA A 28 -24.76 -24.77 -5.89
CA ALA A 28 -24.82 -25.30 -7.26
C ALA A 28 -25.19 -24.23 -8.30
N VAL A 29 -24.64 -24.39 -9.51
CA VAL A 29 -25.05 -23.60 -10.67
C VAL A 29 -26.21 -24.32 -11.35
N ARG A 30 -27.38 -23.68 -11.39
CA ARG A 30 -28.57 -24.12 -12.14
C ARG A 30 -29.07 -22.94 -12.96
N LEU A 31 -29.42 -23.18 -14.22
CA LEU A 31 -29.71 -22.14 -15.21
C LEU A 31 -31.11 -22.34 -15.80
N SER A 32 -31.79 -21.23 -16.10
CA SER A 32 -33.12 -21.24 -16.69
C SER A 32 -33.08 -21.26 -18.22
N PRO A 33 -33.89 -22.10 -18.89
CA PRO A 33 -34.06 -22.07 -20.35
C PRO A 33 -34.85 -20.85 -20.84
N ALA A 34 -35.56 -20.11 -19.97
CA ALA A 34 -36.32 -18.92 -20.33
C ALA A 34 -36.27 -17.81 -19.27
N TRP A 35 -36.27 -16.56 -19.71
CA TRP A 35 -36.18 -15.36 -18.86
C TRP A 35 -37.46 -14.52 -18.85
N GLY A 36 -38.48 -14.94 -19.58
CA GLY A 36 -39.76 -14.25 -19.59
C GLY A 36 -40.80 -14.93 -20.47
N PRO A 37 -42.05 -14.43 -20.49
CA PRO A 37 -43.12 -14.98 -21.31
C PRO A 37 -43.07 -14.52 -22.77
N ALA A 38 -42.29 -13.48 -23.09
CA ALA A 38 -42.19 -12.86 -24.41
C ALA A 38 -40.75 -12.39 -24.70
N ALA A 39 -40.49 -12.02 -25.95
CA ALA A 39 -39.20 -11.45 -26.34
C ALA A 39 -38.98 -10.09 -25.67
N PRO A 40 -37.83 -9.85 -25.03
CA PRO A 40 -37.52 -8.55 -24.46
C PRO A 40 -37.11 -7.54 -25.54
N THR A 41 -37.25 -6.26 -25.20
CA THR A 41 -36.59 -5.17 -25.93
C THR A 41 -35.16 -5.03 -25.43
N TYR A 42 -34.19 -4.96 -26.34
CA TYR A 42 -32.78 -4.74 -26.02
C TYR A 42 -32.34 -3.32 -26.39
N ASP A 43 -31.75 -2.61 -25.44
CA ASP A 43 -31.08 -1.33 -25.67
C ASP A 43 -29.56 -1.57 -25.74
N ALA A 44 -29.01 -1.47 -26.94
CA ALA A 44 -27.59 -1.69 -27.21
C ALA A 44 -26.68 -0.57 -26.70
N ASN A 45 -27.21 0.64 -26.50
CA ASN A 45 -26.42 1.76 -25.99
C ASN A 45 -26.32 1.69 -24.46
N ALA A 46 -27.38 1.23 -23.78
CA ALA A 46 -27.42 1.12 -22.32
C ALA A 46 -27.06 -0.29 -21.79
N LEU A 47 -26.97 -1.29 -22.67
CA LEU A 47 -26.82 -2.72 -22.36
C LEU A 47 -27.89 -3.23 -21.38
N THR A 48 -29.16 -2.95 -21.68
CA THR A 48 -30.31 -3.35 -20.83
C THR A 48 -31.38 -4.11 -21.59
N LEU A 49 -32.16 -4.89 -20.85
CA LEU A 49 -33.38 -5.56 -21.34
C LEU A 49 -34.62 -4.99 -20.66
N SER A 50 -35.75 -5.00 -21.34
CA SER A 50 -37.07 -4.83 -20.72
C SER A 50 -38.06 -5.85 -21.26
N PHE A 51 -38.85 -6.46 -20.36
CA PHE A 51 -39.87 -7.44 -20.71
C PHE A 51 -41.25 -6.83 -20.54
N ALA A 52 -42.15 -7.03 -21.53
CA ALA A 52 -43.54 -6.61 -21.42
C ALA A 52 -44.32 -7.38 -20.33
N GLY A 53 -43.94 -8.63 -20.07
CA GLY A 53 -44.47 -9.45 -18.98
C GLY A 53 -43.48 -9.59 -17.82
N VAL A 54 -43.86 -10.32 -16.78
CA VAL A 54 -43.01 -10.54 -15.60
C VAL A 54 -41.76 -11.36 -16.01
N PRO A 55 -40.54 -10.82 -15.82
CA PRO A 55 -39.31 -11.55 -16.11
C PRO A 55 -39.12 -12.72 -15.14
N ARG A 56 -38.31 -13.70 -15.54
CA ARG A 56 -38.01 -14.90 -14.77
C ARG A 56 -36.55 -14.94 -14.35
N ALA A 57 -36.28 -15.58 -13.22
CA ALA A 57 -34.93 -15.73 -12.69
C ALA A 57 -34.06 -16.56 -13.66
N PRO A 58 -32.92 -16.02 -14.16
CA PRO A 58 -32.02 -16.73 -15.07
C PRO A 58 -31.24 -17.87 -14.39
N TRP A 59 -31.10 -17.82 -13.07
CA TRP A 59 -30.35 -18.78 -12.26
C TRP A 59 -30.89 -18.83 -10.82
N ARG A 60 -30.45 -19.84 -10.08
CA ARG A 60 -30.71 -19.94 -8.64
C ARG A 60 -29.91 -18.87 -7.88
N GLY A 61 -30.58 -18.06 -7.08
CA GLY A 61 -29.91 -16.96 -6.38
C GLY A 61 -30.69 -16.42 -5.20
N ILE A 62 -30.09 -15.42 -4.54
CA ILE A 62 -30.73 -14.65 -3.47
C ILE A 62 -31.15 -13.30 -4.07
N LEU A 63 -32.45 -13.02 -4.04
CA LEU A 63 -33.00 -11.71 -4.37
C LEU A 63 -33.04 -10.86 -3.10
N GLU A 64 -32.39 -9.71 -3.14
CA GLU A 64 -32.42 -8.68 -2.11
C GLU A 64 -32.94 -7.36 -2.69
N TYR A 65 -33.57 -6.55 -1.86
CA TYR A 65 -33.92 -5.17 -2.21
C TYR A 65 -32.94 -4.23 -1.55
N VAL A 66 -32.31 -3.38 -2.36
CA VAL A 66 -31.35 -2.39 -1.89
C VAL A 66 -31.94 -1.00 -2.06
N ASP A 67 -31.73 -0.12 -1.09
CA ASP A 67 -32.15 1.28 -1.16
C ASP A 67 -31.28 2.08 -2.15
N SER A 68 -30.09 1.58 -2.45
CA SER A 68 -29.15 2.16 -3.41
C SER A 68 -28.54 1.09 -4.31
N ALA A 69 -28.67 1.29 -5.62
CA ALA A 69 -28.04 0.47 -6.65
C ALA A 69 -26.60 0.89 -6.96
N ALA A 70 -26.01 1.81 -6.19
CA ALA A 70 -24.71 2.40 -6.48
C ALA A 70 -23.53 1.41 -6.50
N ALA A 71 -23.70 0.19 -5.99
CA ALA A 71 -22.71 -0.89 -6.15
C ALA A 71 -22.56 -1.39 -7.60
N PHE A 72 -23.46 -0.98 -8.49
CA PHE A 72 -23.49 -1.37 -9.89
C PHE A 72 -23.25 -0.17 -10.79
N ARG A 73 -22.67 -0.42 -11.96
CA ARG A 73 -22.30 0.63 -12.93
C ARG A 73 -23.14 0.55 -14.19
N ALA A 74 -23.54 1.70 -14.71
CA ALA A 74 -24.03 1.80 -16.08
C ALA A 74 -22.86 1.62 -17.07
N VAL A 75 -23.19 1.58 -18.36
CA VAL A 75 -22.23 1.45 -19.46
C VAL A 75 -21.22 2.59 -19.52
N ASP A 76 -21.63 3.81 -19.16
CA ASP A 76 -20.76 4.98 -19.05
C ASP A 76 -19.89 4.99 -17.78
N GLY A 77 -19.94 3.92 -16.97
CA GLY A 77 -19.19 3.81 -15.73
C GLY A 77 -19.77 4.63 -14.57
N THR A 78 -20.95 5.23 -14.71
CA THR A 78 -21.61 5.93 -13.59
C THR A 78 -22.28 4.94 -12.64
N PRO A 79 -22.31 5.19 -11.31
CA PRO A 79 -23.09 4.38 -10.37
C PRO A 79 -24.59 4.43 -10.71
N LEU A 80 -25.27 3.28 -10.65
CA LEU A 80 -26.72 3.26 -10.78
C LEU A 80 -27.37 3.98 -9.58
N SER A 81 -28.46 4.71 -9.83
CA SER A 81 -29.16 5.50 -8.83
C SER A 81 -30.47 4.84 -8.37
N GLY A 82 -30.92 5.21 -7.17
CA GLY A 82 -32.17 4.74 -6.57
C GLY A 82 -32.13 3.29 -6.10
N GLY A 83 -33.26 2.82 -5.56
CA GLY A 83 -33.41 1.45 -5.09
C GLY A 83 -33.57 0.43 -6.23
N ALA A 84 -33.19 -0.82 -5.97
CA ALA A 84 -33.27 -1.90 -6.95
C ALA A 84 -33.51 -3.26 -6.29
N ALA A 85 -34.05 -4.19 -7.08
CA ALA A 85 -34.09 -5.60 -6.71
C ALA A 85 -32.89 -6.29 -7.37
N VAL A 86 -32.10 -7.00 -6.57
CA VAL A 86 -30.79 -7.52 -6.94
C VAL A 86 -30.78 -9.01 -6.72
N LEU A 87 -30.72 -9.79 -7.81
CA LEU A 87 -30.61 -11.25 -7.75
C LEU A 87 -29.14 -11.65 -7.88
N ARG A 88 -28.55 -12.15 -6.80
CA ARG A 88 -27.14 -12.57 -6.76
C ARG A 88 -26.99 -14.08 -6.81
N LEU A 89 -26.01 -14.55 -7.57
CA LEU A 89 -25.46 -15.89 -7.38
C LEU A 89 -24.84 -16.00 -5.99
N HIS A 90 -24.98 -17.16 -5.37
CA HIS A 90 -24.17 -17.49 -4.20
C HIS A 90 -22.68 -17.47 -4.59
N PRO A 91 -21.76 -16.99 -3.74
CA PRO A 91 -20.34 -16.83 -4.10
C PRO A 91 -19.68 -18.11 -4.66
N GLN A 92 -20.02 -19.28 -4.10
CA GLN A 92 -19.55 -20.57 -4.61
C GLN A 92 -20.15 -20.95 -5.97
N ALA A 93 -21.40 -20.57 -6.25
CA ALA A 93 -22.03 -20.80 -7.55
C ALA A 93 -21.38 -19.89 -8.62
N ALA A 94 -21.15 -18.61 -8.30
CA ALA A 94 -20.41 -17.69 -9.16
C ALA A 94 -19.00 -18.21 -9.49
N ALA A 95 -18.25 -18.68 -8.48
CA ALA A 95 -16.91 -19.27 -8.69
C ALA A 95 -16.95 -20.53 -9.57
N ARG A 96 -17.97 -21.38 -9.42
CA ARG A 96 -18.17 -22.56 -10.29
C ARG A 96 -18.53 -22.15 -11.72
N LEU A 97 -19.40 -21.17 -11.91
CA LEU A 97 -19.75 -20.64 -13.23
C LEU A 97 -18.51 -20.06 -13.93
N ALA A 98 -17.67 -19.30 -13.22
CA ALA A 98 -16.43 -18.78 -13.74
C ALA A 98 -15.44 -19.89 -14.15
N ARG A 99 -15.33 -20.97 -13.35
CA ARG A 99 -14.51 -22.15 -13.71
C ARG A 99 -15.05 -22.90 -14.93
N LEU A 100 -16.38 -23.05 -15.03
CA LEU A 100 -17.02 -23.64 -16.21
C LEU A 100 -16.73 -22.80 -17.45
N ALA A 101 -16.90 -21.48 -17.35
CA ALA A 101 -16.61 -20.55 -18.44
C ALA A 101 -15.12 -20.60 -18.85
N GLN A 102 -14.19 -20.66 -17.89
CA GLN A 102 -12.77 -20.90 -18.17
C GLN A 102 -12.55 -22.21 -18.93
N SER A 103 -13.15 -23.32 -18.48
CA SER A 103 -12.97 -24.63 -19.13
C SER A 103 -13.58 -24.71 -20.54
N ARG A 104 -14.67 -23.96 -20.78
CA ARG A 104 -15.44 -24.01 -22.03
C ARG A 104 -14.94 -23.00 -23.06
N TYR A 105 -14.52 -21.80 -22.64
CA TYR A 105 -14.27 -20.67 -23.54
C TYR A 105 -12.82 -20.21 -23.63
N ALA A 106 -11.94 -20.64 -22.72
CA ALA A 106 -10.53 -20.28 -22.78
C ALA A 106 -9.71 -21.43 -23.38
N ALA A 107 -8.80 -21.11 -24.29
CA ALA A 107 -7.82 -22.08 -24.77
C ALA A 107 -6.85 -22.47 -23.63
N ALA A 108 -6.17 -23.62 -23.77
CA ALA A 108 -5.14 -24.02 -22.80
C ALA A 108 -4.12 -22.89 -22.62
N VAL A 109 -3.83 -22.51 -21.36
CA VAL A 109 -2.90 -21.44 -20.98
C VAL A 109 -3.42 -20.00 -21.17
N GLN A 110 -4.61 -19.78 -21.73
CA GLN A 110 -5.21 -18.44 -21.80
C GLN A 110 -6.11 -18.13 -20.58
N PRO A 111 -6.09 -16.89 -20.05
CA PRO A 111 -7.04 -16.48 -19.03
C PRO A 111 -8.46 -16.40 -19.62
N GLN A 112 -9.48 -16.60 -18.79
CA GLN A 112 -10.85 -16.33 -19.19
C GLN A 112 -11.10 -14.82 -19.23
N VAL A 113 -11.38 -14.30 -20.43
CA VAL A 113 -11.54 -12.87 -20.72
C VAL A 113 -12.99 -12.45 -20.93
N ARG A 114 -13.91 -13.40 -21.11
CA ARG A 114 -15.34 -13.11 -21.31
C ARG A 114 -15.98 -12.83 -19.96
N ALA A 115 -16.73 -11.74 -19.88
CA ALA A 115 -17.36 -11.33 -18.63
C ALA A 115 -18.37 -12.38 -18.15
N VAL A 116 -18.25 -12.79 -16.90
CA VAL A 116 -19.14 -13.76 -16.26
C VAL A 116 -20.10 -12.98 -15.36
N PRO A 117 -21.42 -13.11 -15.53
CA PRO A 117 -22.38 -12.42 -14.69
C PRO A 117 -22.42 -13.06 -13.29
N GLU A 118 -22.43 -12.21 -12.26
CA GLU A 118 -22.72 -12.63 -10.89
C GLU A 118 -24.07 -12.13 -10.39
N VAL A 119 -24.59 -11.06 -11.01
CA VAL A 119 -25.75 -10.33 -10.53
C VAL A 119 -26.66 -9.89 -11.67
N LEU A 120 -27.97 -10.01 -11.43
CA LEU A 120 -29.02 -9.37 -12.22
C LEU A 120 -29.65 -8.27 -11.38
N VAL A 121 -29.81 -7.08 -11.97
CA VAL A 121 -30.39 -5.90 -11.31
C VAL A 121 -31.67 -5.50 -12.05
N VAL A 122 -32.79 -5.44 -11.33
CA VAL A 122 -34.04 -4.84 -11.78
C VAL A 122 -34.09 -3.40 -11.26
N ARG A 123 -33.85 -2.45 -12.16
CA ARG A 123 -33.63 -1.04 -11.80
C ARG A 123 -34.92 -0.37 -11.36
N GLY A 124 -34.87 0.41 -10.28
CA GLY A 124 -36.00 1.18 -9.78
C GLY A 124 -37.15 0.32 -9.24
N LEU A 125 -36.85 -0.90 -8.78
CA LEU A 125 -37.78 -1.78 -8.09
C LEU A 125 -37.36 -1.90 -6.63
N SER A 126 -38.10 -1.26 -5.74
CA SER A 126 -37.86 -1.30 -4.29
C SER A 126 -39.02 -2.00 -3.57
N ALA A 127 -38.71 -2.71 -2.49
CA ALA A 127 -39.66 -3.30 -1.57
C ALA A 127 -39.00 -3.48 -0.20
N ASN A 128 -39.80 -3.54 0.86
CA ASN A 128 -39.32 -3.81 2.22
C ASN A 128 -39.61 -5.26 2.59
N THR A 129 -38.86 -6.19 1.99
CA THR A 129 -38.99 -7.63 2.23
C THR A 129 -37.62 -8.23 2.49
N SER A 130 -37.53 -9.20 3.39
CA SER A 130 -36.29 -9.93 3.66
C SER A 130 -35.77 -10.64 2.40
N PRO A 131 -34.44 -10.85 2.27
CA PRO A 131 -33.89 -11.57 1.12
C PRO A 131 -34.52 -12.95 0.93
N GLN A 132 -34.83 -13.31 -0.31
CA GLN A 132 -35.50 -14.56 -0.66
C GLN A 132 -34.68 -15.36 -1.67
N THR A 133 -34.74 -16.69 -1.57
CA THR A 133 -34.17 -17.56 -2.60
C THR A 133 -35.14 -17.67 -3.76
N TYR A 134 -34.63 -17.54 -4.97
CA TYR A 134 -35.36 -17.81 -6.21
C TYR A 134 -34.69 -18.97 -6.94
N ASP A 135 -35.50 -19.92 -7.38
CA ASP A 135 -35.05 -20.98 -8.28
C ASP A 135 -35.04 -20.49 -9.74
N PRO A 136 -34.23 -21.10 -10.62
CA PRO A 136 -34.26 -20.73 -12.03
C PRO A 136 -35.68 -20.90 -12.59
N ASN A 137 -36.08 -20.02 -13.51
CA ASN A 137 -37.42 -19.98 -14.14
C ASN A 137 -38.56 -19.48 -13.21
N ASP A 138 -38.31 -19.22 -11.93
CA ASP A 138 -39.30 -18.55 -11.07
C ASP A 138 -39.62 -17.15 -11.61
N ASN A 139 -40.89 -16.74 -11.55
CA ASN A 139 -41.27 -15.37 -11.84
C ASN A 139 -40.61 -14.45 -10.80
N LEU A 140 -39.88 -13.44 -11.27
CA LEU A 140 -39.45 -12.34 -10.42
C LEU A 140 -40.69 -11.57 -9.90
N PRO A 141 -40.54 -10.69 -8.89
CA PRO A 141 -41.66 -9.94 -8.35
C PRO A 141 -42.48 -9.23 -9.45
N ALA A 142 -43.81 -9.24 -9.34
CA ALA A 142 -44.70 -8.75 -10.41
C ALA A 142 -44.38 -7.31 -10.88
N GLY A 143 -43.89 -6.45 -9.99
CA GLY A 143 -43.44 -5.09 -10.29
C GLY A 143 -42.20 -4.98 -11.18
N ALA A 144 -41.56 -6.10 -11.53
CA ALA A 144 -40.42 -6.15 -12.46
C ALA A 144 -40.84 -6.06 -13.94
N ALA A 145 -42.11 -6.28 -14.27
CA ALA A 145 -42.61 -6.10 -15.64
C ALA A 145 -42.40 -4.64 -16.11
N GLY A 146 -41.90 -4.46 -17.34
CA GLY A 146 -41.60 -3.15 -17.92
C GLY A 146 -40.40 -2.41 -17.31
N LYS A 147 -39.73 -2.96 -16.30
CA LYS A 147 -38.52 -2.37 -15.71
C LYS A 147 -37.28 -2.72 -16.54
N LEU A 148 -36.25 -1.88 -16.40
CA LEU A 148 -34.94 -2.13 -17.00
C LEU A 148 -34.20 -3.19 -16.19
N ILE A 149 -33.63 -4.17 -16.90
CA ILE A 149 -32.82 -5.25 -16.36
C ILE A 149 -31.40 -5.12 -16.90
N SER A 150 -30.42 -5.18 -16.02
CA SER A 150 -29.00 -5.25 -16.40
C SER A 150 -28.26 -6.35 -15.65
N PHE A 151 -27.19 -6.84 -16.27
CA PHE A 151 -26.32 -7.87 -15.72
C PHE A 151 -24.99 -7.25 -15.32
N HIS A 152 -24.43 -7.73 -14.22
CA HIS A 152 -23.18 -7.20 -13.67
C HIS A 152 -22.26 -8.33 -13.24
N ASP A 153 -20.95 -8.10 -13.38
CA ASP A 153 -19.92 -9.01 -12.91
C ASP A 153 -19.61 -8.83 -11.41
N ALA A 154 -18.56 -9.51 -10.95
CA ALA A 154 -18.09 -9.49 -9.56
C ALA A 154 -17.74 -8.08 -9.03
N ARG A 155 -17.35 -7.15 -9.91
CA ARG A 155 -16.99 -5.77 -9.59
C ARG A 155 -18.18 -4.81 -9.73
N GLY A 156 -19.36 -5.32 -10.11
CA GLY A 156 -20.53 -4.51 -10.39
C GLY A 156 -20.51 -3.83 -11.77
N LEU A 157 -19.54 -4.16 -12.63
CA LEU A 157 -19.45 -3.58 -13.97
C LEU A 157 -20.46 -4.24 -14.90
N ILE A 158 -21.09 -3.44 -15.77
CA ILE A 158 -22.15 -3.91 -16.66
C ILE A 158 -21.64 -4.95 -17.67
N VAL A 159 -22.45 -5.96 -17.92
CA VAL A 159 -22.21 -7.02 -18.90
C VAL A 159 -23.35 -6.99 -19.92
N ASP A 160 -23.01 -7.14 -21.21
CA ASP A 160 -24.02 -7.23 -22.27
C ASP A 160 -24.99 -8.40 -22.01
N PRO A 161 -26.30 -8.13 -21.80
CA PRO A 161 -27.29 -9.17 -21.53
C PRO A 161 -27.41 -10.19 -22.67
N ILE A 162 -27.12 -9.80 -23.91
CA ILE A 162 -27.18 -10.72 -25.06
C ILE A 162 -26.01 -11.70 -25.02
N ALA A 163 -24.83 -11.25 -24.61
CA ALA A 163 -23.68 -12.12 -24.40
C ALA A 163 -23.90 -13.09 -23.21
N VAL A 164 -24.58 -12.63 -22.15
CA VAL A 164 -24.99 -13.52 -21.05
C VAL A 164 -25.94 -14.60 -21.57
N ALA A 165 -26.96 -14.22 -22.35
CA ALA A 165 -27.90 -15.19 -22.92
C ALA A 165 -27.18 -16.22 -23.82
N ALA A 166 -26.27 -15.76 -24.69
CA ALA A 166 -25.47 -16.63 -25.54
C ALA A 166 -24.60 -17.61 -24.74
N MET A 167 -23.99 -17.16 -23.64
CA MET A 167 -23.22 -18.01 -22.74
C MET A 167 -24.10 -19.06 -22.06
N LEU A 168 -25.25 -18.66 -21.52
CA LEU A 168 -26.13 -19.60 -20.81
C LEU A 168 -26.76 -20.63 -21.76
N ASP A 169 -27.13 -20.25 -23.00
CA ASP A 169 -27.62 -21.19 -24.02
C ASP A 169 -26.56 -22.26 -24.36
N ASP A 170 -25.29 -21.86 -24.57
CA ASP A 170 -24.20 -22.79 -24.83
C ASP A 170 -23.92 -23.71 -23.63
N LEU A 171 -23.89 -23.17 -22.40
CA LEU A 171 -23.65 -23.96 -21.19
C LEU A 171 -24.76 -24.97 -20.92
N ILE A 172 -26.03 -24.58 -21.06
CA ILE A 172 -27.19 -25.49 -20.90
C ILE A 172 -27.13 -26.60 -21.95
N THR A 173 -26.83 -26.25 -23.21
CA THR A 173 -26.74 -27.22 -24.32
C THR A 173 -25.56 -28.19 -24.13
N THR A 174 -24.43 -27.70 -23.64
CA THR A 174 -23.20 -28.48 -23.47
C THR A 174 -23.21 -29.33 -22.20
N PHE A 175 -23.78 -28.80 -21.13
CA PHE A 175 -23.83 -29.45 -19.81
C PHE A 175 -25.30 -29.57 -19.36
N PRO A 176 -26.02 -30.62 -19.80
CA PRO A 176 -27.45 -30.78 -19.48
C PRO A 176 -27.79 -30.80 -17.98
N ALA A 177 -26.83 -31.13 -17.11
CA ALA A 177 -27.00 -31.05 -15.66
C ALA A 177 -27.25 -29.62 -15.12
N LEU A 178 -26.84 -28.59 -15.87
CA LEU A 178 -27.09 -27.19 -15.55
C LEU A 178 -28.52 -26.76 -15.89
N ASP A 179 -29.20 -27.49 -16.78
CA ASP A 179 -30.56 -27.18 -17.22
C ASP A 179 -31.57 -27.40 -16.09
N PHE A 180 -32.34 -26.35 -15.78
CA PHE A 180 -33.50 -26.42 -14.90
C PHE A 180 -34.78 -26.25 -15.72
N THR A 181 -35.13 -27.29 -16.49
CA THR A 181 -36.42 -27.37 -17.19
C THR A 181 -37.52 -27.88 -16.25
N ALA A 182 -37.91 -27.05 -15.27
CA ALA A 182 -39.17 -27.27 -14.57
C ALA A 182 -40.34 -27.03 -15.55
N GLY A 183 -40.92 -28.11 -16.12
CA GLY A 183 -42.20 -28.05 -16.85
C GLY A 183 -42.15 -27.83 -18.37
N GLY A 184 -41.10 -28.26 -19.08
CA GLY A 184 -41.13 -28.31 -20.56
C GLY A 184 -40.96 -26.96 -21.29
N VAL A 185 -40.33 -25.98 -20.64
CA VAL A 185 -40.07 -24.65 -21.19
C VAL A 185 -38.93 -24.71 -22.23
N SER A 186 -39.14 -24.12 -23.40
CA SER A 186 -38.17 -24.19 -24.52
C SER A 186 -37.17 -23.01 -24.53
N VAL A 187 -35.90 -23.30 -24.77
CA VAL A 187 -34.84 -22.31 -25.05
C VAL A 187 -35.14 -21.45 -26.29
N THR A 188 -35.97 -21.95 -27.22
CA THR A 188 -36.35 -21.26 -28.47
C THR A 188 -37.67 -20.48 -28.38
N GLY A 189 -38.38 -20.52 -27.24
CA GLY A 189 -39.62 -19.75 -27.06
C GLY A 189 -39.37 -18.24 -27.12
N ALA A 190 -40.42 -17.43 -27.23
CA ALA A 190 -40.29 -15.98 -27.39
C ALA A 190 -39.45 -15.31 -26.27
N GLY A 191 -39.56 -15.77 -25.02
CA GLY A 191 -38.67 -15.34 -23.91
C GLY A 191 -37.61 -16.40 -23.53
N GLY A 192 -37.37 -17.37 -24.40
CA GLY A 192 -36.35 -18.40 -24.25
C GLY A 192 -34.94 -17.82 -24.42
N VAL A 193 -33.97 -18.38 -23.70
CA VAL A 193 -32.59 -17.83 -23.65
C VAL A 193 -31.92 -17.78 -25.02
N ARG A 194 -32.19 -18.74 -25.93
CA ARG A 194 -31.67 -18.72 -27.30
C ARG A 194 -32.31 -17.61 -28.15
N ALA A 195 -33.60 -17.35 -27.96
CA ALA A 195 -34.27 -16.25 -28.65
C ALA A 195 -33.72 -14.89 -28.19
N VAL A 196 -33.46 -14.73 -26.88
CA VAL A 196 -32.81 -13.52 -26.34
C VAL A 196 -31.40 -13.37 -26.90
N ALA A 197 -30.59 -14.44 -26.94
CA ALA A 197 -29.26 -14.43 -27.52
C ALA A 197 -29.25 -14.04 -29.02
N GLY A 198 -30.37 -14.22 -29.73
CA GLY A 198 -30.53 -13.86 -31.14
C GLY A 198 -30.84 -12.39 -31.42
N LEU A 199 -31.03 -11.54 -30.40
CA LEU A 199 -31.36 -10.12 -30.58
C LEU A 199 -30.18 -9.27 -31.09
N ALA A 200 -28.94 -9.72 -30.90
CA ALA A 200 -27.73 -9.11 -31.44
C ALA A 200 -26.65 -10.16 -31.69
N SER A 201 -25.68 -9.86 -32.54
CA SER A 201 -24.58 -10.79 -32.86
C SER A 201 -23.22 -10.09 -32.90
N GLY A 202 -22.14 -10.87 -33.05
CA GLY A 202 -20.77 -10.37 -33.21
C GLY A 202 -20.00 -10.22 -31.90
N VAL A 203 -18.86 -9.52 -31.96
CA VAL A 203 -17.98 -9.29 -30.82
C VAL A 203 -18.08 -7.83 -30.39
N LEU A 204 -18.72 -7.59 -29.25
CA LEU A 204 -18.75 -6.28 -28.61
C LEU A 204 -17.60 -6.17 -27.63
N VAL A 205 -16.84 -5.08 -27.74
CA VAL A 205 -15.80 -4.72 -26.80
C VAL A 205 -16.18 -3.46 -26.05
N HIS A 206 -15.79 -3.37 -24.78
CA HIS A 206 -15.95 -2.20 -23.94
C HIS A 206 -14.56 -1.74 -23.47
N LEU A 207 -14.10 -0.58 -23.99
CA LEU A 207 -12.81 0.03 -23.68
C LEU A 207 -12.97 0.97 -22.49
N VAL A 208 -12.36 0.60 -21.37
CA VAL A 208 -12.52 1.30 -20.09
C VAL A 208 -11.19 1.54 -19.39
N THR A 209 -11.20 2.47 -18.44
CA THR A 209 -10.17 2.58 -17.40
C THR A 209 -10.23 1.38 -16.45
N LEU A 210 -9.23 1.22 -15.59
CA LEU A 210 -9.20 0.17 -14.56
C LEU A 210 -10.36 0.28 -13.54
N HIS A 211 -10.96 1.48 -13.40
CA HIS A 211 -12.14 1.73 -12.59
C HIS A 211 -13.46 1.36 -13.31
N GLY A 212 -13.40 1.03 -14.60
CA GLY A 212 -14.56 0.60 -15.39
C GLY A 212 -15.34 1.72 -16.08
N ARG A 213 -14.77 2.93 -16.17
CA ARG A 213 -15.32 4.07 -16.93
C ARG A 213 -14.81 4.06 -18.38
N PRO A 214 -15.56 4.56 -19.38
CA PRO A 214 -15.05 4.71 -20.74
C PRO A 214 -13.70 5.43 -20.75
N PHE A 215 -12.73 4.86 -21.47
CA PHE A 215 -11.41 5.48 -21.57
C PHE A 215 -11.47 6.72 -22.47
N ALA A 216 -10.97 7.85 -21.94
CA ALA A 216 -10.78 9.08 -22.70
C ALA A 216 -9.32 9.54 -22.59
N PRO A 217 -8.68 9.96 -23.70
CA PRO A 217 -7.35 10.53 -23.66
C PRO A 217 -7.30 11.81 -22.81
N VAL A 218 -6.19 12.01 -22.09
CA VAL A 218 -5.95 13.25 -21.33
C VAL A 218 -5.44 14.32 -22.29
N GLY A 219 -6.25 15.34 -22.56
CA GLY A 219 -5.89 16.43 -23.47
C GLY A 219 -5.54 15.92 -24.87
N ALA A 220 -4.34 16.26 -25.36
CA ALA A 220 -3.81 15.79 -26.64
C ALA A 220 -2.98 14.48 -26.53
N GLY A 221 -3.09 13.77 -25.40
CA GLY A 221 -2.39 12.51 -25.15
C GLY A 221 -2.85 11.35 -26.05
N PRO A 222 -2.17 10.19 -25.96
CA PRO A 222 -2.47 9.04 -26.80
C PRO A 222 -3.84 8.43 -26.49
N GLY A 223 -4.54 7.98 -27.53
CA GLY A 223 -5.86 7.34 -27.44
C GLY A 223 -5.83 5.83 -27.73
N ALA A 224 -6.98 5.16 -27.59
CA ALA A 224 -7.13 3.75 -27.95
C ALA A 224 -8.29 3.56 -28.93
N GLN A 225 -8.07 2.77 -29.99
CA GLN A 225 -9.01 2.64 -31.12
C GLN A 225 -9.02 1.23 -31.72
N ARG A 226 -10.00 0.98 -32.60
CA ARG A 226 -10.03 -0.21 -33.47
C ARG A 226 -8.98 -0.08 -34.57
N LEU A 227 -8.26 -1.18 -34.79
CA LEU A 227 -7.27 -1.31 -35.84
C LEU A 227 -7.71 -2.36 -36.86
N ASP A 228 -7.37 -2.15 -38.13
CA ASP A 228 -7.50 -3.18 -39.16
C ASP A 228 -6.43 -4.27 -39.01
N ASN A 229 -6.48 -5.28 -39.88
CA ASN A 229 -5.51 -6.39 -39.87
C ASN A 229 -4.07 -5.93 -40.21
N GLY A 230 -3.89 -4.72 -40.74
CA GLY A 230 -2.59 -4.10 -41.01
C GLY A 230 -2.09 -3.20 -39.86
N GLY A 231 -2.87 -3.03 -38.79
CA GLY A 231 -2.54 -2.16 -37.66
C GLY A 231 -2.90 -0.68 -37.88
N THR A 232 -3.67 -0.36 -38.91
CA THR A 232 -4.11 1.01 -39.21
C THR A 232 -5.37 1.34 -38.40
N ALA A 233 -5.40 2.53 -37.79
CA ALA A 233 -6.56 3.00 -37.05
C ALA A 233 -7.78 3.17 -37.96
N ILE A 234 -8.90 2.56 -37.58
CA ILE A 234 -10.18 2.62 -38.32
C ILE A 234 -11.12 3.65 -37.68
N ALA A 235 -11.43 3.46 -36.39
CA ALA A 235 -12.40 4.28 -35.67
C ALA A 235 -12.19 4.18 -34.15
N PRO A 236 -12.44 5.27 -33.41
CA PRO A 236 -12.52 5.23 -31.95
C PRO A 236 -13.77 4.45 -31.49
N PRO A 237 -13.80 3.99 -30.23
CA PRO A 237 -15.06 3.54 -29.60
C PRO A 237 -16.06 4.70 -29.54
N ASP A 238 -17.34 4.37 -29.30
CA ASP A 238 -18.37 5.39 -29.05
C ASP A 238 -18.18 6.09 -27.70
N GLY A 239 -19.06 7.06 -27.38
CA GLY A 239 -19.00 7.81 -26.13
C GLY A 239 -19.18 6.97 -24.85
N ASN A 240 -19.71 5.75 -24.98
CA ASN A 240 -19.83 4.78 -23.89
C ASN A 240 -18.67 3.78 -23.89
N GLY A 241 -17.61 4.00 -24.68
CA GLY A 241 -16.47 3.11 -24.78
C GLY A 241 -16.78 1.81 -25.53
N LEU A 242 -17.93 1.68 -26.19
CA LEU A 242 -18.31 0.47 -26.91
C LEU A 242 -17.79 0.48 -28.34
N ALA A 243 -17.37 -0.68 -28.82
CA ALA A 243 -17.05 -0.89 -30.22
C ALA A 243 -17.36 -2.32 -30.66
N THR A 244 -17.76 -2.51 -31.92
CA THR A 244 -17.95 -3.86 -32.50
C THR A 244 -16.71 -4.22 -33.30
N LEU A 245 -16.10 -5.37 -33.02
CA LEU A 245 -14.94 -5.87 -33.76
C LEU A 245 -15.37 -6.77 -34.92
N GLY A 246 -14.86 -6.47 -36.11
CA GLY A 246 -14.91 -7.31 -37.29
C GLY A 246 -13.88 -8.45 -37.26
N ALA A 247 -13.96 -9.35 -38.24
CA ALA A 247 -13.00 -10.45 -38.36
C ALA A 247 -11.58 -9.92 -38.67
N GLY A 248 -10.60 -10.31 -37.85
CA GLY A 248 -9.20 -9.89 -38.00
C GLY A 248 -8.89 -8.47 -37.49
N GLU A 249 -9.90 -7.73 -37.00
CA GLU A 249 -9.68 -6.44 -36.35
C GLU A 249 -9.08 -6.60 -34.95
N GLN A 250 -8.36 -5.57 -34.53
CA GLN A 250 -7.60 -5.53 -33.27
C GLN A 250 -7.92 -4.24 -32.51
N LEU A 251 -7.40 -4.13 -31.29
CA LEU A 251 -7.46 -2.88 -30.50
C LEU A 251 -6.05 -2.42 -30.17
N GLY A 252 -5.76 -1.14 -30.31
CA GLY A 252 -4.42 -0.63 -30.01
C GLY A 252 -4.38 0.84 -29.68
N GLY A 253 -3.22 1.27 -29.18
CA GLY A 253 -2.92 2.67 -28.92
C GLY A 253 -2.71 3.47 -30.21
N THR A 254 -3.13 4.72 -30.20
CA THR A 254 -3.05 5.67 -31.33
C THR A 254 -2.50 7.01 -30.85
N GLY A 255 -1.81 7.74 -31.74
CA GLY A 255 -1.17 9.01 -31.41
C GLY A 255 0.33 8.88 -31.12
N ALA A 256 0.99 10.03 -30.97
CA ALA A 256 2.42 10.07 -30.68
C ALA A 256 2.74 9.33 -29.38
N ASN A 257 3.82 8.56 -29.39
CA ASN A 257 4.33 7.84 -28.22
C ASN A 257 3.35 6.85 -27.56
N ALA A 258 2.25 6.45 -28.21
CA ALA A 258 1.25 5.56 -27.61
C ALA A 258 1.85 4.26 -27.02
N ALA A 259 2.85 3.67 -27.67
CA ALA A 259 3.53 2.48 -27.15
C ALA A 259 4.35 2.73 -25.87
N LEU A 260 4.79 3.97 -25.62
CA LEU A 260 5.50 4.35 -24.40
C LEU A 260 4.54 4.50 -23.22
N HIS A 261 3.38 5.14 -23.43
CA HIS A 261 2.45 5.51 -22.36
C HIS A 261 1.30 4.51 -22.14
N LEU A 262 0.73 3.94 -23.20
CA LEU A 262 -0.49 3.15 -23.09
C LEU A 262 -0.21 1.67 -22.84
N ARG A 263 -0.96 1.07 -21.92
CA ARG A 263 -1.04 -0.38 -21.73
C ARG A 263 -2.48 -0.82 -21.91
N LEU A 264 -2.68 -1.84 -22.74
CA LEU A 264 -3.96 -2.44 -23.02
C LEU A 264 -3.94 -3.90 -22.56
N GLY A 265 -5.03 -4.37 -21.96
CA GLY A 265 -5.22 -5.79 -21.66
C GLY A 265 -6.67 -6.16 -21.34
N TRP A 266 -6.94 -7.45 -21.26
CA TRP A 266 -8.28 -7.96 -20.99
C TRP A 266 -8.60 -7.87 -19.50
N ALA A 267 -9.79 -7.36 -19.17
CA ALA A 267 -10.20 -7.19 -17.77
C ALA A 267 -10.35 -8.52 -17.01
N GLY A 268 -10.64 -9.61 -17.72
CA GLY A 268 -10.76 -10.95 -17.11
C GLY A 268 -9.43 -11.52 -16.62
N GLY A 269 -8.31 -11.07 -17.21
CA GLY A 269 -6.97 -11.34 -16.70
C GLY A 269 -5.88 -11.41 -17.77
N GLY A 270 -4.63 -11.54 -17.30
CA GLY A 270 -3.42 -11.58 -18.11
C GLY A 270 -2.60 -10.29 -18.01
N LEU A 271 -1.43 -10.31 -18.65
CA LEU A 271 -0.49 -9.18 -18.65
C LEU A 271 -0.90 -8.11 -19.67
N MET A 272 -1.11 -6.87 -19.23
CA MET A 272 -1.36 -5.73 -20.12
C MET A 272 -0.08 -5.34 -20.86
N GLY A 273 -0.16 -5.02 -22.16
CA GLY A 273 0.99 -4.71 -23.00
C GLY A 273 0.82 -3.43 -23.85
N PRO A 274 1.91 -2.92 -24.44
CA PRO A 274 1.86 -1.75 -25.33
C PRO A 274 1.43 -2.09 -26.77
N GLY A 275 1.45 -3.37 -27.15
CA GLY A 275 1.10 -3.82 -28.50
C GLY A 275 -0.42 -3.95 -28.72
N PRO A 276 -0.85 -4.12 -29.98
CA PRO A 276 -2.25 -4.37 -30.28
C PRO A 276 -2.78 -5.64 -29.59
N LEU A 277 -3.97 -5.54 -29.00
CA LEU A 277 -4.69 -6.67 -28.43
C LEU A 277 -5.39 -7.46 -29.53
N GLN A 278 -5.00 -8.72 -29.63
CA GLN A 278 -5.66 -9.72 -30.46
C GLN A 278 -6.91 -10.25 -29.77
N LEU A 279 -7.96 -10.47 -30.56
CA LEU A 279 -9.17 -11.13 -30.09
C LEU A 279 -8.85 -12.55 -29.56
N PRO A 280 -9.22 -12.88 -28.31
CA PRO A 280 -8.98 -14.22 -27.77
C PRO A 280 -9.84 -15.27 -28.46
N ALA A 281 -9.18 -16.25 -29.08
CA ALA A 281 -9.84 -17.32 -29.81
C ALA A 281 -10.74 -18.17 -28.88
N LEU A 282 -11.87 -18.64 -29.40
CA LEU A 282 -12.63 -19.71 -28.77
C LEU A 282 -11.97 -21.07 -29.08
N PRO A 283 -12.05 -22.06 -28.17
CA PRO A 283 -11.64 -23.42 -28.47
C PRO A 283 -12.38 -24.00 -29.68
N ALA A 284 -11.75 -24.95 -30.38
CA ALA A 284 -12.35 -25.59 -31.55
C ALA A 284 -13.71 -26.23 -31.21
N GLY A 285 -14.71 -26.00 -32.06
CA GLY A 285 -16.07 -26.50 -31.86
C GLY A 285 -16.94 -25.66 -30.89
N VAL A 286 -16.42 -24.54 -30.38
CA VAL A 286 -17.18 -23.61 -29.52
C VAL A 286 -17.50 -22.34 -30.32
N ALA A 287 -18.77 -21.97 -30.36
CA ALA A 287 -19.23 -20.75 -31.01
C ALA A 287 -20.24 -20.03 -30.11
N LEU A 288 -20.09 -18.71 -29.99
CA LEU A 288 -21.03 -17.83 -29.30
C LEU A 288 -21.57 -16.81 -30.31
N ALA A 289 -22.89 -16.73 -30.45
CA ALA A 289 -23.54 -15.80 -31.38
C ALA A 289 -23.21 -14.33 -31.05
N ARG A 290 -23.04 -14.03 -29.75
CA ARG A 290 -22.63 -12.75 -29.21
C ARG A 290 -21.52 -12.96 -28.18
N GLN A 291 -20.45 -12.17 -28.28
CA GLN A 291 -19.39 -12.11 -27.28
C GLN A 291 -19.30 -10.71 -26.71
N PHE A 292 -19.03 -10.63 -25.41
CA PHE A 292 -18.73 -9.38 -24.72
C PHE A 292 -17.38 -9.49 -24.01
N LEU A 293 -16.47 -8.60 -24.38
CA LEU A 293 -15.13 -8.54 -23.83
C LEU A 293 -14.89 -7.13 -23.29
N ARG A 294 -14.20 -7.04 -22.16
CA ARG A 294 -13.81 -5.75 -21.59
C ARG A 294 -12.31 -5.58 -21.66
N VAL A 295 -11.89 -4.42 -22.14
CA VAL A 295 -10.49 -4.03 -22.29
C VAL A 295 -10.19 -2.91 -21.33
N PHE A 296 -9.17 -3.13 -20.49
CA PHE A 296 -8.57 -2.05 -19.73
C PHE A 296 -7.56 -1.31 -20.59
N VAL A 297 -7.65 0.01 -20.57
CA VAL A 297 -6.72 0.94 -21.18
C VAL A 297 -6.17 1.84 -20.08
N VAL A 298 -4.85 1.93 -20.00
CA VAL A 298 -4.15 2.70 -18.97
C VAL A 298 -3.12 3.57 -19.65
N ASP A 299 -3.23 4.88 -19.46
CA ASP A 299 -2.11 5.81 -19.66
C ASP A 299 -1.27 5.79 -18.39
N LEU A 300 -0.03 5.31 -18.46
CA LEU A 300 0.85 5.16 -17.30
C LEU A 300 1.27 6.50 -16.68
N ASP A 301 1.28 7.60 -17.43
CA ASP A 301 1.65 8.90 -16.89
C ASP A 301 0.53 9.48 -16.04
N TRP A 302 -0.68 9.54 -16.59
CA TRP A 302 -1.88 9.82 -15.79
C TRP A 302 -2.01 8.81 -14.65
N HIS A 303 -1.78 7.53 -14.98
CA HIS A 303 -1.47 6.34 -14.17
C HIS A 303 -0.98 6.63 -12.76
N LEU A 304 0.21 7.22 -12.76
CA LEU A 304 1.15 7.14 -11.67
C LEU A 304 1.62 8.53 -11.23
N ARG A 305 1.62 9.53 -12.12
CA ARG A 305 2.07 10.91 -11.81
C ARG A 305 0.94 11.84 -11.42
N GLY A 306 -0.30 11.47 -11.75
CA GLY A 306 -1.48 12.31 -11.55
C GLY A 306 -1.66 13.37 -12.64
N ASN A 307 -2.48 14.37 -12.38
CA ASN A 307 -2.68 15.48 -13.32
C ASN A 307 -1.47 16.40 -13.31
N ARG A 308 -0.68 16.38 -14.39
CA ARG A 308 0.48 17.24 -14.60
C ARG A 308 0.24 18.34 -15.63
N THR A 309 -1.03 18.60 -15.94
CA THR A 309 -1.45 19.62 -16.90
C THR A 309 -1.80 20.93 -16.19
N VAL A 310 -1.81 22.03 -16.95
CA VAL A 310 -2.17 23.38 -16.47
C VAL A 310 -3.66 23.56 -16.18
N ALA A 311 -4.50 22.56 -16.44
CA ALA A 311 -5.94 22.63 -16.30
C ALA A 311 -6.46 21.44 -15.48
N ALA A 312 -7.62 21.63 -14.84
CA ALA A 312 -8.30 20.51 -14.21
C ALA A 312 -8.79 19.53 -15.29
N VAL A 313 -8.54 18.24 -15.09
CA VAL A 313 -8.95 17.17 -16.02
C VAL A 313 -9.71 16.12 -15.23
N ASN A 314 -10.88 15.70 -15.71
CA ASN A 314 -11.74 14.71 -15.04
C ASN A 314 -12.07 15.06 -13.56
N GLY A 315 -12.16 16.35 -13.23
CA GLY A 315 -12.39 16.82 -11.86
C GLY A 315 -11.14 16.76 -10.96
N ILE A 316 -9.98 16.35 -11.49
CA ILE A 316 -8.70 16.36 -10.77
C ILE A 316 -8.06 17.74 -10.92
N PRO A 317 -7.63 18.39 -9.81
CA PRO A 317 -6.97 19.71 -9.85
C PRO A 317 -5.77 19.78 -10.80
N ALA A 318 -5.49 20.98 -11.32
CA ALA A 318 -4.33 21.28 -12.16
C ALA A 318 -3.03 21.29 -11.34
N ASP A 319 -1.92 20.95 -11.98
CA ASP A 319 -0.56 21.01 -11.41
C ASP A 319 -0.11 22.46 -11.18
N ASP A 320 0.72 22.70 -10.17
CA ASP A 320 1.24 24.03 -9.81
C ASP A 320 2.21 24.61 -10.86
N GLN A 321 2.73 23.75 -11.75
CA GLN A 321 3.71 24.07 -12.79
C GLN A 321 5.07 24.56 -12.25
N ASP A 322 5.37 24.27 -10.99
CA ASP A 322 6.63 24.68 -10.37
C ASP A 322 7.81 23.86 -10.88
N ILE A 323 7.56 22.60 -11.22
CA ILE A 323 8.55 21.72 -11.86
C ILE A 323 8.29 21.65 -13.36
N PRO A 324 9.25 22.07 -14.21
CA PRO A 324 9.13 21.94 -15.67
C PRO A 324 8.83 20.51 -16.13
N ALA A 325 8.05 20.38 -17.21
CA ALA A 325 7.58 19.09 -17.72
C ALA A 325 8.72 18.09 -18.05
N ASP A 326 9.86 18.57 -18.55
CA ASP A 326 11.06 17.77 -18.84
C ASP A 326 11.78 17.26 -17.59
N LEU A 327 11.53 17.90 -16.44
CA LEU A 327 12.16 17.58 -15.16
C LEU A 327 11.22 16.80 -14.22
N GLN A 328 9.98 16.54 -14.61
CA GLN A 328 9.03 15.74 -13.83
C GLN A 328 9.54 14.29 -13.62
N PRO A 329 9.06 13.60 -12.56
CA PRO A 329 9.42 12.19 -12.33
C PRO A 329 9.14 11.32 -13.55
N GLN A 330 10.01 10.33 -13.77
CA GLN A 330 9.95 9.44 -14.92
C GLN A 330 9.18 8.17 -14.55
N VAL A 331 8.17 7.82 -15.36
CA VAL A 331 7.49 6.54 -15.23
C VAL A 331 8.35 5.43 -15.81
N ARG A 332 8.56 4.36 -15.03
CA ARG A 332 9.32 3.18 -15.41
C ARG A 332 8.36 2.01 -15.60
N ASP A 333 8.37 1.41 -16.78
CA ASP A 333 7.59 0.22 -17.09
C ASP A 333 8.48 -1.02 -17.24
N GLY A 334 7.89 -2.20 -17.09
CA GLY A 334 8.60 -3.47 -17.24
C GLY A 334 9.54 -3.78 -16.08
N VAL A 335 9.29 -3.20 -14.90
CA VAL A 335 10.09 -3.39 -13.69
C VAL A 335 9.48 -4.45 -12.76
N THR A 336 10.28 -4.98 -11.84
CA THR A 336 9.76 -5.82 -10.76
C THR A 336 9.54 -4.96 -9.52
N ILE A 337 8.33 -5.05 -8.97
CA ILE A 337 7.97 -4.45 -7.68
C ILE A 337 7.44 -5.57 -6.78
N ASP A 338 8.03 -5.71 -5.59
CA ASP A 338 7.58 -6.65 -4.57
C ASP A 338 7.25 -5.90 -3.27
N TYR A 339 6.23 -6.36 -2.56
CA TYR A 339 5.67 -5.63 -1.41
C TYR A 339 5.87 -6.42 -0.11
N PRO A 340 6.99 -6.22 0.62
CA PRO A 340 7.14 -6.78 1.97
C PRO A 340 6.06 -6.19 2.89
N ALA A 341 5.27 -7.06 3.50
CA ALA A 341 4.11 -6.67 4.28
C ALA A 341 4.45 -6.33 5.74
N ASP A 342 5.67 -6.60 6.21
CA ASP A 342 6.11 -6.35 7.58
C ASP A 342 7.61 -6.06 7.65
N GLY A 343 8.07 -5.79 8.88
CA GLY A 343 9.43 -5.40 9.18
C GLY A 343 10.49 -6.48 8.88
N PRO A 344 10.33 -7.74 9.34
CA PRO A 344 11.25 -8.83 9.03
C PRO A 344 11.43 -9.08 7.53
N ASP A 345 10.35 -9.11 6.74
CA ASP A 345 10.45 -9.29 5.28
C ASP A 345 11.13 -8.09 4.62
N MET A 346 10.82 -6.87 5.08
CA MET A 346 11.46 -5.64 4.59
C MET A 346 12.98 -5.66 4.87
N MET A 347 13.38 -5.98 6.11
CA MET A 347 14.79 -6.09 6.50
C MET A 347 15.49 -7.22 5.75
N ALA A 348 14.80 -8.33 5.48
CA ALA A 348 15.35 -9.45 4.72
C ALA A 348 15.65 -9.06 3.27
N GLN A 349 14.73 -8.36 2.62
CA GLN A 349 14.95 -7.83 1.28
C GLN A 349 16.07 -6.78 1.27
N ALA A 350 16.12 -5.88 2.26
CA ALA A 350 17.21 -4.91 2.38
C ALA A 350 18.57 -5.60 2.56
N SER A 351 18.62 -6.69 3.35
CA SER A 351 19.81 -7.54 3.50
C SER A 351 20.22 -8.18 2.17
N GLN A 352 19.27 -8.67 1.37
CA GLN A 352 19.57 -9.19 0.03
C GLN A 352 20.16 -8.11 -0.87
N VAL A 353 19.58 -6.91 -0.89
CA VAL A 353 20.10 -5.79 -1.69
C VAL A 353 21.50 -5.37 -1.23
N ALA A 354 21.72 -5.26 0.08
CA ALA A 354 23.02 -4.93 0.66
C ALA A 354 24.09 -5.96 0.28
N THR A 355 23.80 -7.24 0.45
CA THR A 355 24.79 -8.31 0.26
C THR A 355 25.15 -8.58 -1.21
N ARG A 356 24.37 -8.08 -2.19
CA ARG A 356 24.71 -8.16 -3.63
C ARG A 356 26.09 -7.62 -3.97
N ILE A 357 26.56 -6.61 -3.23
CA ILE A 357 27.88 -6.00 -3.49
C ILE A 357 29.05 -6.87 -3.01
N VAL A 358 28.78 -7.79 -2.08
CA VAL A 358 29.81 -8.66 -1.48
C VAL A 358 30.23 -9.70 -2.52
N GLY A 359 31.44 -9.54 -3.07
CA GLY A 359 31.97 -10.42 -4.11
C GLY A 359 31.55 -10.05 -5.54
N ALA A 360 30.85 -8.92 -5.73
CA ALA A 360 30.52 -8.41 -7.05
C ALA A 360 31.79 -7.90 -7.80
N PRO A 361 31.77 -7.89 -9.15
CA PRO A 361 32.86 -7.28 -9.92
C PRO A 361 33.07 -5.80 -9.54
N PRO A 362 34.31 -5.27 -9.70
CA PRO A 362 34.59 -3.85 -9.48
C PRO A 362 33.68 -2.94 -10.30
N GLY A 363 33.27 -1.80 -9.73
CA GLY A 363 32.42 -0.80 -10.38
C GLY A 363 30.98 -0.76 -9.87
N GLY A 364 30.58 -1.69 -9.00
CA GLY A 364 29.30 -1.64 -8.31
C GLY A 364 29.20 -0.46 -7.33
N LEU A 365 27.97 -0.05 -7.03
CA LEU A 365 27.62 1.06 -6.16
C LEU A 365 26.59 0.63 -5.12
N ILE A 366 26.63 1.26 -3.95
CA ILE A 366 25.65 1.05 -2.89
C ILE A 366 25.41 2.33 -2.11
N PHE A 367 24.17 2.56 -1.71
CA PHE A 367 23.77 3.68 -0.86
C PHE A 367 22.78 3.22 0.20
N ALA A 368 22.93 3.77 1.40
CA ALA A 368 22.03 3.52 2.52
C ALA A 368 21.57 4.85 3.13
N VAL A 369 20.26 5.06 3.18
CA VAL A 369 19.62 6.21 3.83
C VAL A 369 18.70 5.65 4.90
N SER A 370 18.67 6.25 6.08
CA SER A 370 17.72 5.92 7.14
C SER A 370 17.69 7.07 8.14
N PRO A 371 16.56 7.34 8.81
CA PRO A 371 16.51 8.20 10.00
C PRO A 371 17.70 8.03 10.96
N THR A 372 18.08 6.78 11.19
CA THR A 372 19.18 6.35 12.07
C THR A 372 19.76 5.02 11.60
N PHE A 373 21.03 4.76 11.92
CA PHE A 373 21.63 3.43 11.81
C PHE A 373 22.05 2.97 13.20
N GLU A 374 21.25 2.10 13.82
CA GLU A 374 21.66 1.40 15.03
C GLU A 374 22.74 0.36 14.67
N PRO A 375 23.81 0.21 15.47
CA PRO A 375 24.79 -0.85 15.25
C PRO A 375 24.19 -2.21 15.60
N ALA A 376 24.71 -3.28 14.99
CA ALA A 376 24.33 -4.66 15.29
C ALA A 376 22.82 -4.90 15.09
N VAL A 377 22.29 -4.46 13.94
CA VAL A 377 20.93 -4.82 13.53
C VAL A 377 21.03 -6.07 12.66
N GLY A 378 21.01 -7.25 13.30
CA GLY A 378 21.04 -8.51 12.57
C GLY A 378 19.79 -8.63 11.70
N ALA A 379 19.93 -8.97 10.42
CA ALA A 379 18.79 -9.07 9.50
C ALA A 379 18.63 -10.51 8.95
N PRO A 380 17.39 -10.97 8.64
CA PRO A 380 17.21 -12.23 7.94
C PRO A 380 17.79 -12.16 6.51
N THR A 381 18.13 -13.30 5.92
CA THR A 381 18.73 -13.34 4.57
C THR A 381 17.70 -13.55 3.45
N ALA A 382 16.48 -13.94 3.78
CA ALA A 382 15.40 -14.15 2.81
C ALA A 382 14.02 -13.88 3.44
N PRO A 383 13.07 -13.31 2.67
CA PRO A 383 11.71 -13.02 3.15
C PRO A 383 10.86 -14.29 3.30
N GLY A 384 9.62 -14.12 3.75
CA GLY A 384 8.63 -15.18 3.95
C GLY A 384 8.93 -15.99 5.21
N ALA A 385 8.70 -17.30 5.16
CA ALA A 385 8.91 -18.18 6.31
C ALA A 385 10.34 -18.09 6.87
N ALA A 386 11.35 -17.83 6.02
CA ALA A 386 12.76 -17.71 6.41
C ALA A 386 13.10 -16.42 7.19
N ALA A 387 12.23 -15.40 7.16
CA ALA A 387 12.36 -14.19 7.98
C ALA A 387 11.58 -14.26 9.29
N HIS A 388 10.75 -15.30 9.46
CA HIS A 388 9.74 -15.36 10.50
C HIS A 388 9.94 -16.51 11.48
N TRP A 389 9.40 -16.35 12.68
CA TRP A 389 9.30 -17.43 13.66
C TRP A 389 8.40 -18.57 13.14
N PRO A 390 8.72 -19.86 13.38
CA PRO A 390 9.84 -20.38 14.16
C PRO A 390 11.09 -20.70 13.33
N ALA A 391 11.19 -20.32 12.06
CA ALA A 391 12.38 -20.62 11.27
C ALA A 391 13.55 -19.70 11.61
N PHE A 392 13.28 -18.43 11.92
CA PHE A 392 14.28 -17.41 12.20
C PHE A 392 14.15 -16.85 13.63
N PRO A 393 15.28 -16.62 14.35
CA PRO A 393 16.67 -16.97 13.99
C PRO A 393 16.89 -18.48 14.08
N GLY A 394 17.86 -19.04 13.35
CA GLY A 394 18.22 -20.45 13.48
C GLY A 394 19.12 -20.74 14.71
N PRO A 395 19.36 -22.02 15.04
CA PRO A 395 18.67 -23.20 14.53
C PRO A 395 17.26 -23.35 15.14
N ASN A 396 16.34 -23.94 14.38
CA ASN A 396 15.02 -24.33 14.90
C ASN A 396 15.10 -25.74 15.50
N SER A 397 15.14 -25.82 16.83
CA SER A 397 15.17 -27.08 17.60
C SER A 397 13.86 -27.88 17.54
N ASN A 398 12.78 -27.28 17.02
CA ASN A 398 11.41 -27.80 17.08
C ASN A 398 10.92 -28.14 18.51
N ALA A 399 11.59 -27.63 19.54
CA ALA A 399 11.24 -27.91 20.93
C ALA A 399 9.98 -27.16 21.37
N GLY A 400 9.18 -27.83 22.20
CA GLY A 400 7.98 -27.31 22.83
C GLY A 400 8.04 -27.40 24.36
N PHE A 401 7.04 -26.85 25.04
CA PHE A 401 6.91 -27.06 26.48
C PHE A 401 6.64 -28.53 26.81
N THR A 402 7.23 -29.00 27.91
CA THR A 402 6.85 -30.27 28.52
C THR A 402 5.41 -30.21 29.06
N ALA A 403 4.71 -31.35 29.07
CA ALA A 403 3.37 -31.42 29.65
C ALA A 403 3.42 -31.05 31.15
N GLY A 404 2.55 -30.12 31.58
CA GLY A 404 2.45 -29.73 32.98
C GLY A 404 3.55 -28.80 33.51
N SER A 405 4.30 -28.07 32.67
CA SER A 405 5.36 -27.16 33.19
C SER A 405 4.78 -26.18 34.23
N ALA A 406 5.43 -26.17 35.40
CA ALA A 406 5.07 -25.35 36.56
C ALA A 406 5.34 -23.85 36.34
N ASP A 407 4.92 -23.04 37.29
CA ASP A 407 5.24 -21.62 37.34
C ASP A 407 6.77 -21.39 37.45
N PRO A 408 7.29 -20.28 36.90
CA PRO A 408 8.70 -19.95 37.01
C PRO A 408 9.09 -19.81 38.49
N SER A 409 10.13 -20.53 38.91
CA SER A 409 10.73 -20.38 40.24
C SER A 409 12.21 -20.07 40.08
N GLY A 410 12.79 -19.31 41.02
CA GLY A 410 14.22 -18.97 41.00
C GLY A 410 14.64 -17.86 40.03
N LEU A 411 13.70 -17.01 39.57
CA LEU A 411 14.02 -15.81 38.80
C LEU A 411 14.83 -14.83 39.65
N THR A 412 15.91 -14.26 39.09
CA THR A 412 16.72 -13.23 39.78
C THR A 412 16.87 -11.98 38.93
N ALA A 413 16.93 -10.80 39.55
CA ALA A 413 17.21 -9.52 38.89
C ALA A 413 18.41 -8.83 39.54
N THR A 414 19.27 -8.22 38.73
CA THR A 414 20.47 -7.51 39.22
C THR A 414 20.74 -6.28 38.37
N TRP A 415 21.10 -5.15 38.99
CA TRP A 415 21.48 -3.95 38.27
C TRP A 415 22.68 -4.20 37.34
N SER A 416 22.67 -3.57 36.17
CA SER A 416 23.77 -3.53 35.20
C SER A 416 23.91 -2.11 34.65
N GLY A 417 25.11 -1.75 34.17
CA GLY A 417 25.37 -0.42 33.61
C GLY A 417 24.90 0.73 34.51
N ALA A 418 24.31 1.76 33.90
CA ALA A 418 23.80 2.95 34.61
C ALA A 418 22.40 2.73 35.22
N ASN A 419 21.41 2.32 34.43
CA ASN A 419 20.02 2.14 34.89
C ASN A 419 19.40 0.81 34.39
N ASP A 420 20.23 -0.12 33.89
CA ASP A 420 19.76 -1.34 33.24
C ASP A 420 19.65 -2.49 34.25
N VAL A 421 18.86 -3.51 33.92
CA VAL A 421 18.66 -4.67 34.80
C VAL A 421 18.80 -5.95 34.00
N VAL A 422 19.59 -6.90 34.47
CA VAL A 422 19.67 -8.24 33.91
C VAL A 422 18.75 -9.16 34.72
N VAL A 423 17.80 -9.79 34.02
CA VAL A 423 16.93 -10.83 34.59
C VAL A 423 17.45 -12.20 34.16
N VAL A 424 17.61 -13.11 35.11
CA VAL A 424 18.06 -14.49 34.86
C VAL A 424 16.91 -15.46 35.10
N ILE A 425 16.61 -16.25 34.09
CA ILE A 425 15.67 -17.37 34.15
C ILE A 425 16.48 -18.67 34.30
N PRO A 426 16.16 -19.54 35.28
CA PRO A 426 16.95 -20.74 35.53
C PRO A 426 17.05 -21.68 34.33
N ALA A 427 18.17 -22.39 34.28
CA ALA A 427 18.45 -23.38 33.25
C ALA A 427 17.35 -24.46 33.19
N GLY A 428 16.95 -24.83 31.98
CA GLY A 428 15.95 -25.87 31.73
C GLY A 428 14.49 -25.46 31.91
N PHE A 429 14.19 -24.22 32.34
CA PHE A 429 12.80 -23.74 32.41
C PHE A 429 12.21 -23.46 31.02
N ALA A 430 12.93 -22.70 30.18
CA ALA A 430 12.52 -22.41 28.81
C ALA A 430 12.92 -23.57 27.88
N PRO A 431 12.05 -24.02 26.95
CA PRO A 431 12.41 -25.00 25.94
C PRO A 431 13.59 -24.53 25.08
N ASP A 432 14.40 -25.47 24.60
CA ASP A 432 15.56 -25.16 23.75
C ASP A 432 15.16 -24.33 22.53
N GLY A 433 15.92 -23.28 22.22
CA GLY A 433 15.65 -22.39 21.11
C GLY A 433 14.38 -21.56 21.22
N ALA A 434 13.65 -21.56 22.35
CA ALA A 434 12.45 -20.74 22.55
C ALA A 434 12.77 -19.25 22.62
N SER A 435 11.87 -18.41 22.11
CA SER A 435 11.96 -16.96 22.27
C SER A 435 11.45 -16.58 23.65
N VAL A 436 12.25 -15.79 24.36
CA VAL A 436 11.92 -15.25 25.68
C VAL A 436 11.76 -13.75 25.56
N ARG A 437 10.65 -13.21 26.08
CA ARG A 437 10.37 -11.78 26.11
C ARG A 437 9.93 -11.37 27.51
N ILE A 438 10.50 -10.28 28.02
CA ILE A 438 10.12 -9.69 29.30
C ILE A 438 9.60 -8.27 29.05
N PHE A 439 8.41 -7.96 29.56
CA PHE A 439 7.84 -6.61 29.56
C PHE A 439 7.82 -6.04 30.98
N PRO A 440 8.68 -5.05 31.33
CA PRO A 440 8.61 -4.41 32.63
C PRO A 440 7.31 -3.63 32.76
N GLN A 441 6.65 -3.75 33.91
CA GLN A 441 5.47 -2.95 34.23
C GLN A 441 5.92 -1.62 34.84
N ARG A 442 5.43 -0.53 34.27
CA ARG A 442 5.69 0.83 34.74
C ARG A 442 4.40 1.44 35.27
N PHE A 443 4.47 2.02 36.46
CA PHE A 443 3.36 2.81 36.97
C PHE A 443 3.30 4.14 36.24
N GLN A 444 2.14 4.50 35.72
CA GLN A 444 1.86 5.84 35.23
C GLN A 444 0.83 6.46 36.17
N LEU A 445 1.14 7.65 36.69
CA LEU A 445 0.17 8.42 37.45
C LEU A 445 -0.97 8.80 36.51
N ILE A 446 -2.18 8.42 36.87
CA ILE A 446 -3.39 8.77 36.13
C ILE A 446 -4.10 9.91 36.85
N GLU A 447 -4.46 10.96 36.12
CA GLU A 447 -5.20 12.09 36.67
C GLU A 447 -6.69 11.75 36.87
N ALA A 448 -7.22 10.75 36.14
CA ALA A 448 -8.59 10.24 36.29
C ALA A 448 -8.68 8.72 36.03
N ILE A 449 -9.57 8.03 36.76
CA ILE A 449 -9.66 6.55 36.87
C ILE A 449 -10.16 5.83 35.58
N ALA A 450 -10.49 6.54 34.50
CA ALA A 450 -11.22 5.95 33.36
C ALA A 450 -10.49 5.90 31.99
N GLU A 451 -9.41 6.65 31.77
CA GLU A 451 -8.88 6.86 30.40
C GLU A 451 -7.54 6.18 30.11
N GLU A 452 -6.70 6.04 31.13
CA GLU A 452 -5.34 5.53 30.99
C GLU A 452 -5.09 4.38 31.97
N PRO A 453 -4.39 3.32 31.56
CA PRO A 453 -4.04 2.24 32.46
C PRO A 453 -2.97 2.73 33.46
N SER A 454 -3.19 2.49 34.76
CA SER A 454 -2.18 2.80 35.79
C SER A 454 -0.87 2.01 35.64
N PHE A 455 -0.88 0.95 34.83
CA PHE A 455 0.29 0.12 34.53
C PHE A 455 0.47 -0.04 33.02
N LEU A 456 1.62 0.42 32.53
CA LEU A 456 2.05 0.23 31.14
C LEU A 456 3.10 -0.87 31.03
N ARG A 457 3.06 -1.61 29.92
CA ARG A 457 4.13 -2.53 29.53
C ARG A 457 5.21 -1.76 28.77
N GLY A 458 6.39 -1.61 29.35
CA GLY A 458 7.57 -1.07 28.68
C GLY A 458 8.15 -2.03 27.64
N ASP A 459 9.07 -1.53 26.80
CA ASP A 459 9.63 -2.29 25.67
C ASP A 459 10.44 -3.52 26.09
N GLY A 460 11.09 -3.43 27.26
CA GLY A 460 11.69 -4.57 27.95
C GLY A 460 12.89 -5.18 27.24
N GLY A 461 13.01 -6.51 27.31
CA GLY A 461 14.16 -7.27 26.83
C GLY A 461 13.77 -8.60 26.23
N ALA A 462 14.60 -9.13 25.33
CA ALA A 462 14.37 -10.40 24.64
C ALA A 462 15.64 -11.26 24.61
N ALA A 463 15.47 -12.57 24.53
CA ALA A 463 16.55 -13.54 24.37
C ALA A 463 16.07 -14.81 23.66
N ILE A 464 17.01 -15.68 23.26
CA ILE A 464 16.74 -17.04 22.80
C ILE A 464 17.29 -18.03 23.83
N ALA A 465 16.45 -18.96 24.27
CA ALA A 465 16.84 -19.98 25.24
C ALA A 465 17.79 -21.02 24.62
N VAL A 466 18.73 -21.51 25.41
CA VAL A 466 19.66 -22.58 25.04
C VAL A 466 19.57 -23.70 26.08
N ALA A 467 19.39 -24.93 25.64
CA ALA A 467 19.29 -26.09 26.52
C ALA A 467 20.41 -26.16 27.57
N GLY A 468 20.05 -26.44 28.81
CA GLY A 468 21.00 -26.57 29.93
C GLY A 468 21.64 -25.27 30.42
N SER A 469 21.34 -24.12 29.78
CA SER A 469 21.87 -22.81 30.18
C SER A 469 20.77 -21.94 30.77
N ALA A 470 21.13 -21.11 31.76
CA ALA A 470 20.22 -20.07 32.24
C ALA A 470 20.03 -19.00 31.16
N VAL A 471 18.80 -18.50 31.00
CA VAL A 471 18.51 -17.43 30.03
C VAL A 471 18.69 -16.09 30.70
N GLN A 472 19.55 -15.25 30.13
CA GLN A 472 19.79 -13.89 30.63
C GLN A 472 19.13 -12.89 29.69
N VAL A 473 18.34 -11.97 30.25
CA VAL A 473 17.59 -10.96 29.50
C VAL A 473 17.98 -9.58 30.01
N LEU A 474 18.55 -8.75 29.13
CA LEU A 474 18.86 -7.35 29.44
C LEU A 474 17.60 -6.48 29.28
N LEU A 475 17.21 -5.78 30.34
CA LEU A 475 16.18 -4.75 30.33
C LEU A 475 16.85 -3.38 30.37
N ARG A 476 16.77 -2.63 29.27
CA ARG A 476 17.28 -1.26 29.22
C ARG A 476 16.35 -0.32 29.98
N ASN A 477 16.88 0.39 30.99
CA ASN A 477 16.18 1.34 31.84
C ASN A 477 14.70 0.96 32.14
N PRO A 478 14.43 -0.17 32.83
CA PRO A 478 13.07 -0.68 32.98
C PRO A 478 12.15 0.26 33.76
N PHE A 479 12.71 1.17 34.56
CA PHE A 479 11.99 2.18 35.34
C PHE A 479 11.85 3.54 34.64
N ALA A 480 12.43 3.73 33.45
CA ALA A 480 12.45 5.01 32.73
C ALA A 480 13.03 6.18 33.56
N LEU A 481 14.07 5.91 34.35
CA LEU A 481 14.77 6.92 35.15
C LEU A 481 15.45 7.95 34.24
N ALA A 482 15.29 9.23 34.54
CA ALA A 482 16.01 10.32 33.89
C ALA A 482 17.48 10.35 34.33
N GLY A 483 18.29 11.15 33.64
CA GLY A 483 19.69 11.34 34.00
C GLY A 483 19.81 11.98 35.39
N GLY A 484 20.42 11.25 36.35
CA GLY A 484 20.60 11.71 37.72
C GLY A 484 19.53 11.26 38.72
N ASP A 485 18.44 10.64 38.25
CA ASP A 485 17.42 10.08 39.14
C ASP A 485 18.01 8.96 40.02
N PRO A 486 17.68 8.90 41.32
CA PRO A 486 18.16 7.85 42.20
C PRO A 486 17.54 6.50 41.83
N ARG A 487 18.34 5.44 41.85
CA ARG A 487 17.83 4.07 41.71
C ARG A 487 16.90 3.73 42.89
N PRO A 488 15.76 3.04 42.65
CA PRO A 488 14.90 2.56 43.73
C PRO A 488 15.65 1.68 44.75
N ASN A 489 15.40 1.90 46.05
CA ASN A 489 16.00 1.12 47.13
C ASN A 489 14.98 0.87 48.28
N PRO A 490 14.53 -0.39 48.52
CA PRO A 490 14.89 -1.59 47.75
C PRO A 490 14.32 -1.54 46.33
N GLY A 491 15.10 -1.99 45.35
CA GLY A 491 14.62 -2.12 43.97
C GLY A 491 13.74 -3.35 43.81
N THR A 492 12.52 -3.19 43.33
CA THR A 492 11.63 -4.31 42.96
C THR A 492 11.21 -4.15 41.51
N LEU A 493 11.55 -5.14 40.68
CA LEU A 493 11.10 -5.22 39.30
C LEU A 493 9.77 -5.99 39.26
N VAL A 494 8.74 -5.39 38.65
CA VAL A 494 7.50 -6.08 38.28
C VAL A 494 7.47 -6.23 36.77
N PHE A 495 7.20 -7.43 36.26
CA PHE A 495 7.25 -7.69 34.82
C PHE A 495 6.34 -8.83 34.37
N ASP A 496 6.02 -8.84 33.08
CA ASP A 496 5.38 -9.97 32.42
C ASP A 496 6.42 -10.77 31.63
N LEU A 497 6.45 -12.08 31.82
CA LEU A 497 7.30 -13.02 31.13
C LEU A 497 6.50 -13.76 30.05
N VAL A 498 6.97 -13.72 28.81
CA VAL A 498 6.41 -14.50 27.70
C VAL A 498 7.48 -15.41 27.14
N ILE A 499 7.15 -16.69 27.02
CA ILE A 499 8.01 -17.67 26.35
C ILE A 499 7.22 -18.29 25.20
N THR A 500 7.75 -18.14 24.00
CA THR A 500 7.18 -18.69 22.77
C THR A 500 8.12 -19.78 22.25
N PRO A 501 7.72 -21.08 22.36
CA PRO A 501 8.54 -22.19 21.90
C PRO A 501 8.57 -22.27 20.37
N ARG A 502 9.51 -23.06 19.84
CA ARG A 502 9.58 -23.35 18.39
C ARG A 502 8.37 -24.15 17.92
N SER A 503 7.85 -25.01 18.80
CA SER A 503 6.65 -25.81 18.55
C SER A 503 5.64 -25.65 19.69
N GLY A 504 4.36 -25.50 19.33
CA GLY A 504 3.25 -25.37 20.27
C GLY A 504 2.85 -23.92 20.57
N ARG A 505 2.14 -23.72 21.69
CA ARG A 505 1.60 -22.41 22.09
C ARG A 505 2.57 -21.68 23.01
N ARG A 506 2.60 -20.35 22.90
CA ARG A 506 3.27 -19.49 23.88
C ARG A 506 2.63 -19.61 25.27
N ARG A 507 3.38 -19.25 26.31
CA ARG A 507 2.89 -19.04 27.67
C ARG A 507 3.25 -17.63 28.14
N LEU A 508 2.34 -17.02 28.89
CA LEU A 508 2.47 -15.70 29.51
C LEU A 508 2.29 -15.87 31.02
N TRP A 509 3.27 -15.40 31.79
CA TRP A 509 3.19 -15.23 33.23
C TRP A 509 3.20 -13.73 33.52
N ALA A 510 2.16 -13.24 34.17
CA ALA A 510 1.95 -11.80 34.35
C ALA A 510 2.29 -11.37 35.78
N ALA A 511 2.80 -10.15 35.93
CA ALA A 511 3.11 -9.51 37.21
C ALA A 511 4.09 -10.32 38.10
N GLU A 512 5.06 -10.99 37.48
CA GLU A 512 6.20 -11.59 38.16
C GLU A 512 7.00 -10.52 38.91
N ARG A 513 7.57 -10.88 40.06
CA ARG A 513 8.28 -9.95 40.94
C ARG A 513 9.68 -10.47 41.25
N ALA A 514 10.68 -9.60 41.09
CA ALA A 514 12.04 -9.88 41.48
C ALA A 514 12.65 -8.69 42.23
N THR A 515 13.24 -8.96 43.40
CA THR A 515 14.09 -7.99 44.08
C THR A 515 15.37 -7.80 43.27
N ILE A 516 15.77 -6.54 43.05
CA ILE A 516 16.93 -6.18 42.26
C ILE A 516 18.15 -6.10 43.19
N ALA A 517 19.12 -6.99 42.99
CA ALA A 517 20.39 -6.93 43.69
C ALA A 517 21.27 -5.75 43.20
N ALA A 518 22.17 -5.26 44.06
CA ALA A 518 22.94 -4.02 43.85
C ALA A 518 23.82 -3.99 42.57
N GLY A 519 24.22 -5.15 42.04
CA GLY A 519 25.02 -5.26 40.80
C GLY A 519 26.49 -4.84 40.93
N PRO A 520 27.21 -4.66 39.81
CA PRO A 520 26.75 -4.83 38.43
C PRO A 520 26.76 -6.29 37.97
N ALA A 521 25.68 -6.74 37.32
CA ALA A 521 25.69 -7.93 36.49
C ALA A 521 26.40 -7.64 35.15
N ALA A 522 26.98 -8.67 34.53
CA ALA A 522 27.48 -8.56 33.17
C ALA A 522 26.32 -8.52 32.17
N GLU A 523 26.43 -7.68 31.14
CA GLU A 523 25.43 -7.66 30.06
C GLU A 523 25.53 -8.94 29.21
N PRO A 524 24.41 -9.63 28.94
CA PRO A 524 24.40 -10.79 28.08
C PRO A 524 24.67 -10.41 26.62
N ALA A 525 25.22 -11.34 25.84
CA ALA A 525 25.37 -11.16 24.40
C ALA A 525 24.00 -11.00 23.72
N ASP A 526 23.90 -10.10 22.75
CA ASP A 526 22.68 -9.89 21.97
C ASP A 526 22.52 -11.01 20.92
N PRO A 527 21.53 -11.92 21.07
CA PRO A 527 21.33 -13.00 20.12
C PRO A 527 20.72 -12.54 18.79
N PHE A 528 20.34 -11.26 18.67
CA PHE A 528 19.72 -10.69 17.49
C PHE A 528 20.65 -9.75 16.71
N GLY A 529 21.88 -9.54 17.20
CA GLY A 529 22.76 -8.48 16.71
C GLY A 529 23.53 -8.78 15.42
N ALA A 530 23.56 -10.03 14.95
CA ALA A 530 24.42 -10.45 13.85
C ALA A 530 23.78 -11.47 12.91
N PRO A 531 24.18 -11.49 11.63
CA PRO A 531 25.04 -10.51 10.96
C PRO A 531 24.27 -9.22 10.60
N ASP A 532 24.89 -8.06 10.82
CA ASP A 532 24.40 -6.76 10.33
C ASP A 532 24.92 -6.52 8.91
N PRO A 533 24.07 -6.56 7.87
CA PRO A 533 24.51 -6.46 6.47
C PRO A 533 24.99 -5.06 6.06
N ILE A 534 24.67 -4.01 6.82
CA ILE A 534 25.08 -2.63 6.51
C ILE A 534 26.40 -2.28 7.19
N ALA A 535 26.75 -2.96 8.29
CA ALA A 535 27.96 -2.71 9.07
C ALA A 535 29.26 -2.62 8.23
N PRO A 536 29.49 -3.43 7.18
CA PRO A 536 30.71 -3.36 6.37
C PRO A 536 30.84 -2.10 5.48
N PHE A 537 29.77 -1.35 5.22
CA PHE A 537 29.80 -0.26 4.24
C PHE A 537 30.43 1.02 4.79
N PRO A 538 31.20 1.82 4.03
CA PRO A 538 31.80 3.03 4.57
C PRO A 538 30.73 4.09 4.91
N ALA A 539 31.03 4.99 5.85
CA ALA A 539 30.10 6.04 6.26
C ALA A 539 29.76 7.04 5.12
N MET A 540 30.63 7.20 4.11
CA MET A 540 30.40 8.07 2.95
C MET A 540 29.22 7.66 2.07
N VAL A 541 28.77 6.40 2.15
CA VAL A 541 27.58 5.92 1.42
C VAL A 541 26.34 5.83 2.31
N ARG A 542 26.40 6.47 3.49
CA ARG A 542 25.33 6.45 4.49
C ARG A 542 24.84 7.86 4.79
N SER A 543 23.54 8.04 4.98
CA SER A 543 22.94 9.30 5.43
C SER A 543 21.96 9.06 6.58
N ILE A 544 21.98 9.97 7.56
CA ILE A 544 21.07 9.99 8.71
C ILE A 544 20.35 11.33 8.82
N SER A 545 19.21 11.33 9.50
CA SER A 545 18.44 12.55 9.76
C SER A 545 17.81 12.53 11.16
N PRO A 546 18.61 12.55 12.24
CA PRO A 546 18.05 12.48 13.58
C PRO A 546 17.29 13.77 13.96
N THR A 547 16.03 13.60 14.36
CA THR A 547 15.16 14.71 14.82
C THR A 547 14.50 14.34 16.16
N PRO A 548 14.75 15.11 17.25
CA PRO A 548 14.26 14.80 18.59
C PRO A 548 12.74 14.75 18.69
N LEU A 549 12.04 15.57 17.89
CA LEU A 549 10.58 15.56 17.78
C LEU A 549 10.02 14.16 17.49
N PHE A 550 10.78 13.31 16.79
CA PHE A 550 10.42 11.93 16.43
C PHE A 550 11.20 10.88 17.22
N GLY A 551 11.79 11.28 18.35
CA GLY A 551 12.46 10.37 19.29
C GLY A 551 13.89 9.99 18.91
N LEU A 552 14.53 10.76 18.02
CA LEU A 552 15.91 10.54 17.62
C LEU A 552 16.80 11.71 18.10
N PRO A 553 17.74 11.48 19.02
CA PRO A 553 18.57 12.55 19.56
C PRO A 553 19.48 13.16 18.48
N ARG A 554 19.64 14.48 18.48
CA ARG A 554 20.56 15.15 17.53
C ARG A 554 22.00 14.75 17.83
N ALA A 555 22.76 14.49 16.76
CA ALA A 555 24.20 14.31 16.83
C ALA A 555 24.98 15.60 16.55
N VAL A 556 24.30 16.67 16.12
CA VAL A 556 24.90 17.96 15.72
C VAL A 556 24.37 19.06 16.63
N THR A 557 25.26 19.81 17.26
CA THR A 557 24.93 21.02 18.01
C THR A 557 24.84 22.20 17.04
N PRO A 558 23.72 22.95 17.01
CA PRO A 558 23.62 24.14 16.17
C PRO A 558 24.73 25.16 16.50
N PRO A 559 25.39 25.78 15.49
CA PRO A 559 26.37 26.84 15.69
C PRO A 559 25.78 28.05 16.44
N ALA A 560 26.63 28.78 17.17
CA ALA A 560 26.21 29.99 17.89
C ALA A 560 25.84 31.15 16.94
N GLY A 561 24.79 31.91 17.29
CA GLY A 561 24.35 33.13 16.60
C GLY A 561 23.09 32.98 15.74
N ALA A 562 22.25 34.02 15.72
CA ALA A 562 20.99 34.02 14.98
C ALA A 562 21.22 33.79 13.47
N PRO A 563 20.37 33.01 12.78
CA PRO A 563 20.44 32.86 11.33
C PRO A 563 20.10 34.16 10.61
N SER A 564 20.75 34.44 9.48
CA SER A 564 20.47 35.61 8.64
C SER A 564 19.25 35.44 7.74
N GLY A 565 18.79 34.20 7.55
CA GLY A 565 17.60 33.82 6.80
C GLY A 565 17.40 32.31 6.75
N PRO A 566 16.36 31.81 6.03
CA PRO A 566 16.05 30.38 5.94
C PRO A 566 17.18 29.51 5.39
N ALA A 567 17.93 29.99 4.38
CA ALA A 567 19.06 29.25 3.82
C ALA A 567 20.22 29.12 4.81
N ASP A 568 20.59 30.20 5.52
CA ASP A 568 21.63 30.17 6.57
C ASP A 568 21.22 29.26 7.74
N LEU A 569 19.93 29.26 8.11
CA LEU A 569 19.38 28.35 9.11
C LEU A 569 19.52 26.88 8.69
N ALA A 570 19.12 26.54 7.46
CA ALA A 570 19.19 25.16 6.97
C ALA A 570 20.63 24.63 6.94
N LEU A 571 21.60 25.49 6.61
CA LEU A 571 23.03 25.17 6.64
C LEU A 571 23.57 25.00 8.06
N LYS A 572 23.14 25.83 9.01
CA LYS A 572 23.53 25.71 10.44
C LYS A 572 23.05 24.41 11.09
N LEU A 573 21.99 23.78 10.57
CA LEU A 573 21.48 22.49 11.06
C LEU A 573 22.04 21.28 10.30
N ALA A 574 22.83 21.51 9.24
CA ALA A 574 23.48 20.46 8.50
C ALA A 574 24.74 19.95 9.23
N SER A 575 25.12 18.71 8.94
CA SER A 575 26.48 18.24 9.10
C SER A 575 26.87 17.45 7.87
N GLU A 576 27.73 18.06 7.07
CA GLU A 576 28.33 17.48 5.87
C GLU A 576 29.49 16.51 6.20
N THR A 577 29.51 15.98 7.43
CA THR A 577 30.38 14.89 7.88
C THR A 577 29.81 13.53 7.46
N GLN A 578 30.45 12.41 7.85
CA GLN A 578 30.01 11.06 7.48
C GLN A 578 29.62 10.24 8.72
N PRO A 579 28.42 9.62 8.77
CA PRO A 579 27.35 9.64 7.77
C PRO A 579 26.71 11.03 7.60
N ARG A 580 26.30 11.38 6.37
CA ARG A 580 25.84 12.72 6.02
C ARG A 580 24.51 13.06 6.68
N GLN A 581 24.46 14.24 7.30
CA GLN A 581 23.24 14.93 7.73
C GLN A 581 23.05 16.17 6.86
N GLY A 582 22.32 16.03 5.75
CA GLY A 582 22.15 17.14 4.81
C GLY A 582 21.36 18.33 5.39
N PRO A 583 21.38 19.49 4.71
CA PRO A 583 20.64 20.67 5.10
C PRO A 583 19.14 20.41 5.26
N ARG A 584 18.58 20.94 6.35
CA ARG A 584 17.17 20.76 6.73
C ARG A 584 16.69 21.90 7.62
N LEU A 585 15.38 22.10 7.67
CA LEU A 585 14.74 23.05 8.59
C LEU A 585 14.61 22.45 10.01
N PRO A 586 14.40 23.26 11.06
CA PRO A 586 14.05 22.75 12.39
C PRO A 586 12.81 21.86 12.32
N THR A 587 12.69 20.90 13.24
CA THR A 587 11.60 19.89 13.30
C THR A 587 11.37 19.03 12.04
N MET A 588 12.02 19.32 10.91
CA MET A 588 11.97 18.56 9.67
C MET A 588 12.60 17.19 9.86
N MET A 589 11.97 16.17 9.30
CA MET A 589 12.46 14.81 9.31
C MET A 589 12.60 14.29 7.88
N ARG A 590 13.52 13.33 7.71
CA ARG A 590 13.59 12.49 6.52
C ARG A 590 13.23 11.08 6.95
N HIS A 591 11.98 10.69 6.70
CA HIS A 591 11.40 9.46 7.26
C HIS A 591 11.78 8.21 6.46
N GLU A 592 12.35 8.36 5.27
CA GLU A 592 12.69 7.27 4.37
C GLU A 592 13.92 6.48 4.80
N THR A 593 13.80 5.17 4.71
CA THR A 593 14.90 4.23 4.67
C THR A 593 15.03 3.65 3.28
N ILE A 594 16.22 3.78 2.72
CA ILE A 594 16.59 3.28 1.40
C ILE A 594 17.83 2.43 1.54
N VAL A 595 17.79 1.21 1.03
CA VAL A 595 18.98 0.41 0.77
C VAL A 595 18.96 0.06 -0.70
N VAL A 596 19.94 0.53 -1.47
CA VAL A 596 19.97 0.37 -2.93
C VAL A 596 21.37 0.02 -3.40
N SER A 597 21.49 -0.95 -4.30
CA SER A 597 22.75 -1.38 -4.90
C SER A 597 22.64 -1.55 -6.41
N GLY A 598 23.72 -1.18 -7.10
CA GLY A 598 23.93 -1.43 -8.52
C GLY A 598 25.16 -2.32 -8.68
N ILE A 599 25.05 -3.42 -9.41
CA ILE A 599 26.18 -4.30 -9.69
C ILE A 599 26.42 -4.42 -11.19
N VAL A 600 27.67 -4.69 -11.57
CA VAL A 600 28.02 -5.02 -12.95
C VAL A 600 27.44 -6.39 -13.25
N ASP A 601 26.58 -6.48 -14.26
CA ASP A 601 25.83 -7.67 -14.61
C ASP A 601 25.87 -7.87 -16.14
N PRO A 602 26.34 -9.04 -16.63
CA PRO A 602 26.36 -9.36 -18.05
C PRO A 602 25.00 -9.31 -18.75
N SER A 603 23.88 -9.36 -18.00
CA SER A 603 22.54 -9.24 -18.59
C SER A 603 22.15 -7.80 -18.94
N MET A 604 22.99 -6.81 -18.64
CA MET A 604 22.74 -5.40 -18.93
C MET A 604 23.43 -4.99 -20.25
N ALA A 605 22.71 -4.27 -21.10
CA ALA A 605 23.27 -3.64 -22.29
C ALA A 605 23.93 -2.29 -21.97
N ALA A 606 23.47 -1.60 -20.94
CA ALA A 606 24.04 -0.35 -20.43
C ALA A 606 23.69 -0.16 -18.93
N GLY A 607 24.53 0.59 -18.22
CA GLY A 607 24.37 0.88 -16.78
C GLY A 607 24.59 -0.34 -15.88
N LEU A 608 24.22 -0.20 -14.60
CA LEU A 608 24.28 -1.28 -13.60
C LEU A 608 22.93 -1.99 -13.46
N SER A 609 22.98 -3.23 -12.96
CA SER A 609 21.80 -3.96 -12.50
C SER A 609 21.39 -3.43 -11.12
N TRP A 610 20.40 -2.53 -11.10
CA TRP A 610 19.92 -1.87 -9.89
C TRP A 610 18.83 -2.68 -9.16
N ASP A 611 18.91 -2.72 -7.84
CA ASP A 611 17.91 -3.30 -6.91
C ASP A 611 17.87 -2.42 -5.65
N GLY A 612 16.69 -2.18 -5.10
CA GLY A 612 16.51 -1.27 -3.98
C GLY A 612 15.28 -1.57 -3.15
N VAL A 613 15.37 -1.27 -1.85
CA VAL A 613 14.25 -1.31 -0.90
C VAL A 613 13.98 0.09 -0.37
N LEU A 614 12.71 0.46 -0.31
CA LEU A 614 12.19 1.67 0.31
C LEU A 614 11.19 1.31 1.42
N SER A 615 11.33 1.93 2.59
CA SER A 615 10.40 1.81 3.72
C SER A 615 10.41 3.08 4.57
N GLY A 616 9.39 3.30 5.41
CA GLY A 616 9.49 4.25 6.52
C GLY A 616 10.11 3.63 7.79
N GLY A 617 10.32 2.31 7.82
CA GLY A 617 10.99 1.60 8.91
C GLY A 617 12.44 2.03 9.06
N ARG A 618 12.92 2.22 10.29
CA ARG A 618 14.30 2.67 10.55
C ARG A 618 15.26 1.49 10.47
N TRP A 619 16.52 1.74 10.10
CA TRP A 619 17.60 0.75 10.31
C TRP A 619 17.94 0.64 11.80
N ALA A 620 17.05 -0.01 12.53
CA ALA A 620 17.09 -0.18 13.98
C ALA A 620 16.38 -1.48 14.38
N GLN A 621 16.67 -1.97 15.58
CA GLN A 621 16.10 -3.20 16.11
C GLN A 621 14.57 -3.17 16.15
N GLU A 622 13.96 -1.98 16.31
CA GLU A 622 12.50 -1.80 16.31
C GLU A 622 11.83 -2.27 15.01
N SER A 623 12.51 -2.17 13.86
CA SER A 623 11.93 -2.57 12.58
C SER A 623 11.94 -4.08 12.38
N ARG A 624 12.58 -4.87 13.26
CA ARG A 624 12.41 -6.32 13.29
C ARG A 624 11.19 -6.69 14.13
N SER A 625 10.00 -6.48 13.57
CA SER A 625 8.76 -6.68 14.31
C SER A 625 7.58 -7.07 13.40
N ALA A 626 6.87 -8.16 13.75
CA ALA A 626 5.73 -8.66 12.96
C ALA A 626 4.63 -9.34 13.81
N ASP A 627 4.96 -10.40 14.56
CA ASP A 627 3.96 -11.18 15.34
C ASP A 627 3.83 -10.65 16.78
N HIS A 628 3.28 -9.44 16.90
CA HIS A 628 3.11 -8.76 18.20
C HIS A 628 2.20 -9.56 19.14
N ALA A 629 1.16 -10.20 18.58
CA ALA A 629 0.24 -11.03 19.34
C ALA A 629 0.94 -12.23 20.00
N ALA A 630 2.09 -12.68 19.50
CA ALA A 630 2.92 -13.72 20.12
C ALA A 630 4.13 -13.20 20.91
N ALA A 631 4.19 -11.90 21.22
CA ALA A 631 5.33 -11.20 21.84
C ALA A 631 6.55 -11.04 20.93
N ASN A 632 6.33 -10.93 19.62
CA ASN A 632 7.36 -10.74 18.60
C ASN A 632 8.50 -11.78 18.68
N PRO A 633 8.17 -13.08 18.63
CA PRO A 633 9.16 -14.14 18.83
C PRO A 633 10.23 -14.13 17.73
N GLY A 634 11.47 -14.43 18.10
CA GLY A 634 12.61 -14.45 17.18
C GLY A 634 13.17 -13.07 16.83
N ASN A 635 12.67 -12.01 17.47
CA ASN A 635 13.08 -10.65 17.18
C ASN A 635 13.52 -9.89 18.45
N PRO A 636 14.29 -8.80 18.28
CA PRO A 636 14.72 -7.96 19.40
C PRO A 636 13.60 -7.39 20.27
N ALA A 637 14.02 -6.89 21.43
CA ALA A 637 13.18 -6.03 22.24
C ALA A 637 12.93 -4.66 21.57
N GLY A 638 11.85 -3.98 21.95
CA GLY A 638 11.47 -2.70 21.34
C GLY A 638 9.97 -2.46 21.26
N PRO A 639 9.57 -1.31 20.71
CA PRO A 639 8.19 -0.98 20.42
C PRO A 639 7.56 -1.96 19.42
N ASP A 640 6.23 -2.08 19.45
CA ASP A 640 5.49 -2.97 18.57
C ASP A 640 5.30 -2.27 17.22
N VAL A 641 6.34 -2.23 16.40
CA VAL A 641 6.36 -1.48 15.14
C VAL A 641 5.84 -2.32 13.97
N HIS A 642 5.07 -1.68 13.11
CA HIS A 642 4.76 -2.15 11.77
C HIS A 642 5.47 -1.28 10.72
N ALA A 643 6.34 -1.91 9.94
CA ALA A 643 7.19 -1.24 8.96
C ALA A 643 7.23 -2.03 7.63
N PRO A 644 6.14 -2.05 6.85
CA PRO A 644 6.15 -2.62 5.51
C PRO A 644 7.03 -1.78 4.58
N GLY A 645 7.21 -2.22 3.34
CA GLY A 645 8.00 -1.46 2.36
C GLY A 645 7.70 -1.87 0.93
N VAL A 646 8.62 -1.50 0.05
CA VAL A 646 8.59 -1.88 -1.37
C VAL A 646 10.02 -2.17 -1.84
N ARG A 647 10.20 -3.28 -2.56
CA ARG A 647 11.43 -3.60 -3.28
C ARG A 647 11.21 -3.36 -4.76
N VAL A 648 12.20 -2.75 -5.41
CA VAL A 648 12.16 -2.38 -6.82
C VAL A 648 13.46 -2.78 -7.51
N THR A 649 13.38 -3.06 -8.81
CA THR A 649 14.54 -3.40 -9.65
C THR A 649 14.63 -2.51 -10.90
N GLY A 650 15.76 -2.59 -11.60
CA GLY A 650 15.95 -1.97 -12.92
C GLY A 650 15.89 -0.44 -12.87
N ALA A 651 15.24 0.16 -13.87
CA ALA A 651 15.19 1.62 -14.02
C ALA A 651 14.51 2.35 -12.85
N LEU A 652 13.59 1.68 -12.13
CA LEU A 652 12.95 2.26 -10.95
C LEU A 652 13.87 2.28 -9.73
N ALA A 653 14.66 1.21 -9.54
CA ALA A 653 15.71 1.17 -8.52
C ALA A 653 16.85 2.17 -8.82
N TYR A 654 17.15 2.40 -10.10
CA TYR A 654 18.06 3.45 -10.53
C TYR A 654 17.56 4.84 -10.13
N ASP A 655 16.29 5.16 -10.31
CA ASP A 655 15.74 6.45 -9.84
C ASP A 655 15.79 6.58 -8.31
N LEU A 656 15.61 5.47 -7.58
CA LEU A 656 15.80 5.44 -6.13
C LEU A 656 17.27 5.68 -5.75
N ALA A 657 18.23 5.14 -6.52
CA ALA A 657 19.66 5.41 -6.33
C ALA A 657 20.03 6.88 -6.62
N ARG A 658 19.42 7.50 -7.63
CA ARG A 658 19.55 8.95 -7.90
C ARG A 658 19.06 9.79 -6.73
N HIS A 659 17.97 9.39 -6.08
CA HIS A 659 17.54 10.06 -4.86
C HIS A 659 18.52 9.82 -3.70
N ALA A 660 18.93 8.57 -3.48
CA ALA A 660 19.81 8.19 -2.38
C ALA A 660 21.20 8.85 -2.44
N VAL A 661 21.80 8.99 -3.63
CA VAL A 661 23.12 9.63 -3.76
C VAL A 661 23.08 11.10 -3.33
N LYS A 662 21.98 11.83 -3.59
CA LYS A 662 21.79 13.22 -3.12
C LYS A 662 21.62 13.31 -1.60
N ARG A 663 21.13 12.24 -0.95
CA ARG A 663 21.08 12.15 0.52
C ARG A 663 22.46 11.94 1.12
N VAL A 664 23.24 11.03 0.55
CA VAL A 664 24.53 10.60 1.13
C VAL A 664 25.72 11.52 0.81
N GLN A 665 25.60 12.38 -0.20
CA GLN A 665 26.69 13.23 -0.67
C GLN A 665 26.24 14.70 -0.86
N PRO A 666 27.10 15.70 -0.58
CA PRO A 666 26.86 17.08 -0.99
C PRO A 666 26.91 17.24 -2.52
N ILE A 667 26.40 18.37 -3.04
CA ILE A 667 26.43 18.68 -4.47
C ILE A 667 27.86 18.80 -5.01
N PHE A 668 28.73 19.47 -4.26
CA PHE A 668 30.15 19.63 -4.55
C PHE A 668 31.05 19.12 -3.43
N PRO A 669 32.32 18.82 -3.74
CA PRO A 669 33.34 18.63 -2.72
C PRO A 669 33.47 19.94 -1.92
N LEU A 670 33.12 19.91 -0.63
CA LEU A 670 33.26 21.06 0.25
C LEU A 670 34.72 21.17 0.76
N PRO A 671 35.25 22.38 1.00
CA PRO A 671 36.60 22.56 1.52
C PRO A 671 36.83 21.77 2.82
N GLY A 672 37.88 20.95 2.85
CA GLY A 672 38.20 20.08 4.00
C GLY A 672 37.36 18.79 4.08
N GLY A 673 36.42 18.57 3.15
CA GLY A 673 35.65 17.33 3.03
C GLY A 673 36.46 16.19 2.40
N SER A 674 36.14 14.95 2.79
CA SER A 674 36.77 13.72 2.29
C SER A 674 35.93 12.97 1.25
N THR A 675 34.90 13.62 0.69
CA THR A 675 33.93 13.01 -0.21
C THR A 675 33.99 13.57 -1.64
N PRO A 676 33.63 12.76 -2.66
CA PRO A 676 33.69 13.18 -4.07
C PRO A 676 32.53 14.08 -4.53
N SER A 677 31.45 14.22 -3.75
CA SER A 677 30.16 14.83 -4.14
C SER A 677 29.26 13.93 -5.00
N TRP A 678 27.95 14.20 -5.03
CA TRP A 678 27.02 13.40 -5.82
C TRP A 678 27.20 13.60 -7.33
N ILE A 679 27.64 14.79 -7.77
CA ILE A 679 27.93 15.05 -9.19
C ILE A 679 29.08 14.17 -9.67
N ALA A 680 30.19 14.12 -8.93
CA ALA A 680 31.32 13.26 -9.32
C ALA A 680 31.00 11.78 -9.09
N MET A 681 30.34 11.43 -7.98
CA MET A 681 30.02 10.04 -7.63
C MET A 681 29.04 9.37 -8.61
N SER A 682 28.14 10.15 -9.22
CA SER A 682 27.22 9.66 -10.26
C SER A 682 27.69 9.97 -11.69
N GLY A 683 28.85 10.63 -11.85
CA GLY A 683 29.29 11.12 -13.16
C GLY A 683 29.85 10.07 -14.12
N GLY A 684 30.06 8.83 -13.66
CA GLY A 684 30.60 7.74 -14.47
C GLY A 684 29.54 6.93 -15.20
N ALA A 685 29.98 6.11 -16.16
CA ALA A 685 29.11 5.21 -16.95
C ALA A 685 28.41 4.12 -16.10
N ASN A 686 28.92 3.83 -14.91
CA ASN A 686 28.26 2.97 -13.93
C ASN A 686 27.01 3.63 -13.31
N PHE A 687 26.68 4.87 -13.66
CA PHE A 687 25.44 5.54 -13.32
C PHE A 687 24.60 5.91 -14.56
N ASP A 688 24.88 5.32 -15.72
CA ASP A 688 24.02 5.50 -16.88
C ASP A 688 22.66 4.80 -16.67
N PRO A 689 21.57 5.32 -17.28
CA PRO A 689 20.27 4.70 -17.20
C PRO A 689 20.34 3.22 -17.59
N PRO A 690 19.83 2.30 -16.75
CA PRO A 690 19.95 0.88 -17.01
C PRO A 690 19.12 0.48 -18.24
N ALA A 691 19.75 -0.26 -19.15
CA ALA A 691 19.09 -0.88 -20.29
C ALA A 691 19.30 -2.39 -20.22
N SER A 692 18.20 -3.15 -20.19
CA SER A 692 18.27 -4.60 -20.19
C SER A 692 18.82 -5.13 -21.52
N GLY A 693 19.58 -6.22 -21.46
CA GLY A 693 20.10 -6.91 -22.63
C GLY A 693 18.99 -7.55 -23.48
N PRO A 694 19.29 -7.89 -24.75
CA PRO A 694 18.37 -8.62 -25.61
C PRO A 694 17.91 -9.93 -24.95
N GLY A 695 16.60 -10.16 -24.88
CA GLY A 695 16.01 -11.39 -24.32
C GLY A 695 15.73 -11.38 -22.81
N ALA A 696 16.05 -10.31 -22.10
CA ALA A 696 15.61 -10.14 -20.70
C ALA A 696 14.08 -10.12 -20.63
N THR A 697 13.50 -10.91 -19.73
CA THR A 697 12.05 -10.91 -19.50
C THR A 697 11.68 -9.70 -18.63
N PRO A 698 10.87 -8.74 -19.12
CA PRO A 698 10.47 -7.59 -18.32
C PRO A 698 9.61 -8.01 -17.13
N GLY A 699 9.70 -7.27 -16.04
CA GLY A 699 8.76 -7.41 -14.92
C GLY A 699 7.35 -6.98 -15.28
N THR A 700 6.38 -7.33 -14.44
CA THR A 700 4.95 -7.06 -14.68
C THR A 700 4.51 -5.68 -14.22
N SER A 701 5.35 -4.93 -13.52
CA SER A 701 4.95 -3.71 -12.85
C SER A 701 5.44 -2.46 -13.58
N SER A 702 4.73 -1.36 -13.33
CA SER A 702 5.13 -0.01 -13.69
C SER A 702 5.13 0.84 -12.42
N GLY A 703 6.03 1.81 -12.32
CA GLY A 703 6.11 2.68 -11.15
C GLY A 703 6.84 3.98 -11.40
N VAL A 704 6.77 4.87 -10.43
CA VAL A 704 7.45 6.17 -10.43
C VAL A 704 7.93 6.49 -9.02
N VAL A 705 9.15 7.03 -8.92
CA VAL A 705 9.68 7.56 -7.66
C VAL A 705 9.18 8.99 -7.49
N LEU A 706 8.42 9.23 -6.42
CA LEU A 706 7.82 10.52 -6.09
C LEU A 706 8.57 11.12 -4.90
N GLN A 707 9.04 12.35 -5.05
CA GLN A 707 9.73 13.09 -4.00
C GLN A 707 8.80 14.11 -3.36
N THR A 708 8.93 14.27 -2.05
CA THR A 708 8.41 15.42 -1.31
C THR A 708 9.55 16.09 -0.57
N VAL A 709 9.65 17.42 -0.69
CA VAL A 709 10.63 18.20 0.07
C VAL A 709 10.20 19.67 0.16
N ALA A 710 10.47 20.32 1.29
CA ALA A 710 10.30 21.77 1.45
C ALA A 710 11.22 22.56 0.50
N ALA A 711 10.86 23.82 0.26
CA ALA A 711 11.78 24.79 -0.30
C ALA A 711 12.99 25.02 0.63
N VAL A 712 14.09 25.53 0.07
CA VAL A 712 15.31 25.98 0.78
C VAL A 712 16.15 24.87 1.43
N VAL A 713 15.77 23.59 1.32
CA VAL A 713 16.55 22.46 1.87
C VAL A 713 17.27 21.66 0.79
N GLU A 714 18.01 20.61 1.20
CA GLU A 714 18.92 19.80 0.38
C GLU A 714 20.15 20.55 -0.16
N THR A 715 19.92 21.64 -0.89
CA THR A 715 20.93 22.53 -1.46
C THR A 715 20.49 24.01 -1.29
N PRO A 716 20.46 24.55 -0.05
CA PRO A 716 19.92 25.88 0.25
C PRO A 716 20.53 27.01 -0.58
N GLU A 717 21.77 26.87 -1.01
CA GLU A 717 22.50 27.89 -1.76
C GLU A 717 21.89 28.13 -3.15
N LEU A 718 21.28 27.11 -3.75
CA LEU A 718 20.59 27.26 -5.04
C LEU A 718 19.31 28.09 -4.93
N SER A 719 18.69 28.17 -3.74
CA SER A 719 17.50 28.99 -3.53
C SER A 719 17.81 30.49 -3.61
N LEU A 720 19.07 30.88 -3.39
CA LEU A 720 19.54 32.27 -3.40
C LEU A 720 19.83 32.81 -4.81
N LEU A 721 19.91 31.93 -5.81
CA LEU A 721 20.09 32.34 -7.20
C LEU A 721 18.82 33.03 -7.74
N PRO A 722 18.92 33.97 -8.69
CA PRO A 722 17.74 34.67 -9.21
C PRO A 722 16.87 33.75 -10.10
N ASP A 723 15.59 34.04 -10.26
CA ASP A 723 14.66 33.20 -11.04
C ASP A 723 15.02 33.11 -12.54
N ASN A 724 15.66 34.15 -13.07
CA ASN A 724 16.17 34.18 -14.44
C ASN A 724 17.56 33.54 -14.59
N ASN A 725 18.05 32.81 -13.58
CA ASN A 725 19.31 32.09 -13.66
C ASN A 725 19.27 31.06 -14.81
N PRO A 726 20.38 30.82 -15.54
CA PRO A 726 20.45 29.80 -16.58
C PRO A 726 19.96 28.40 -16.17
N LEU A 727 20.09 28.02 -14.90
CA LEU A 727 19.56 26.75 -14.36
C LEU A 727 18.02 26.67 -14.43
N GLY A 728 17.33 27.79 -14.38
CA GLY A 728 15.87 27.89 -14.55
C GLY A 728 15.41 27.97 -16.00
N SER A 729 16.33 28.02 -16.97
CA SER A 729 15.99 28.15 -18.39
C SER A 729 15.85 26.79 -19.08
N PRO A 730 14.98 26.65 -20.09
CA PRO A 730 14.99 25.50 -21.01
C PRO A 730 16.11 25.59 -22.06
N THR A 731 16.85 26.70 -22.11
CA THR A 731 17.96 26.90 -23.06
C THR A 731 19.13 25.97 -22.72
N PRO A 732 19.83 25.37 -23.71
CA PRO A 732 20.99 24.52 -23.46
C PRO A 732 22.04 25.19 -22.57
N LEU A 733 22.48 24.47 -21.54
CA LEU A 733 23.49 24.88 -20.58
C LEU A 733 24.68 23.91 -20.67
N SER A 734 25.90 24.41 -20.81
CA SER A 734 27.08 23.53 -20.76
C SER A 734 27.40 23.09 -19.33
N PHE A 735 28.03 21.92 -19.19
CA PHE A 735 28.43 21.39 -17.89
C PHE A 735 29.35 22.37 -17.12
N GLN A 736 30.33 22.97 -17.81
CA GLN A 736 31.22 23.96 -17.18
C GLN A 736 30.49 25.22 -16.70
N GLN A 737 29.49 25.70 -17.45
CA GLN A 737 28.65 26.82 -17.02
C GLN A 737 27.84 26.43 -15.78
N MET A 738 27.23 25.25 -15.76
CA MET A 738 26.54 24.72 -14.59
C MET A 738 27.46 24.67 -13.37
N LEU A 739 28.68 24.15 -13.52
CA LEU A 739 29.65 24.08 -12.43
C LEU A 739 29.98 25.48 -11.88
N ALA A 740 30.16 26.47 -12.76
CA ALA A 740 30.42 27.84 -12.37
C ALA A 740 29.24 28.47 -11.60
N GLN A 741 27.99 28.21 -11.99
CA GLN A 741 26.79 28.69 -11.28
C GLN A 741 26.73 28.14 -9.85
N ILE A 742 26.89 26.83 -9.67
CA ILE A 742 26.87 26.18 -8.36
C ILE A 742 28.03 26.70 -7.49
N SER A 743 29.22 26.86 -8.05
CA SER A 743 30.41 27.31 -7.31
C SER A 743 30.24 28.74 -6.80
N SER A 744 29.61 29.58 -7.61
CA SER A 744 29.24 30.94 -7.22
C SER A 744 28.21 30.92 -6.09
N ALA A 745 27.20 30.05 -6.16
CA ALA A 745 26.18 29.90 -5.11
C ALA A 745 26.80 29.45 -3.78
N LEU A 746 27.74 28.51 -3.83
CA LEU A 746 28.44 27.97 -2.65
C LEU A 746 29.60 28.84 -2.15
N GLY A 747 29.94 29.93 -2.84
CA GLY A 747 31.04 30.82 -2.45
C GLY A 747 32.44 30.20 -2.52
N LEU A 748 32.68 29.23 -3.40
CA LEU A 748 33.92 28.42 -3.43
C LEU A 748 35.13 29.09 -4.12
N GLY A 749 35.01 30.33 -4.60
CA GLY A 749 36.10 31.07 -5.27
C GLY A 749 36.46 30.57 -6.69
N GLY A 750 35.91 29.42 -7.13
CA GLY A 750 36.02 28.89 -8.49
C GLY A 750 35.47 27.45 -8.60
N PRO A 751 35.20 26.95 -9.82
CA PRO A 751 34.65 25.62 -9.99
C PRO A 751 35.65 24.50 -9.75
N PRO A 752 35.25 23.42 -9.03
CA PRO A 752 36.09 22.24 -8.86
C PRO A 752 36.32 21.55 -10.20
N ALA A 753 37.49 20.92 -10.37
CA ALA A 753 37.80 20.11 -11.54
C ALA A 753 37.07 18.76 -11.45
N ILE A 754 35.91 18.66 -12.11
CA ILE A 754 35.09 17.44 -12.19
C ILE A 754 34.98 17.03 -13.65
N SER A 755 35.34 15.78 -13.96
CA SER A 755 35.15 15.17 -15.29
C SER A 755 34.11 14.07 -15.18
N VAL A 756 33.16 14.06 -16.13
CA VAL A 756 32.02 13.15 -16.16
C VAL A 756 31.77 12.65 -17.58
N THR A 757 31.07 11.54 -17.73
CA THR A 757 30.73 10.96 -19.04
C THR A 757 29.26 11.19 -19.43
N ASN A 758 28.43 11.69 -18.51
CA ASN A 758 26.99 11.84 -18.67
C ASN A 758 26.49 13.26 -18.33
N GLU A 759 27.13 14.27 -18.94
CA GLU A 759 26.90 15.71 -18.68
C GLU A 759 25.42 16.12 -18.71
N ASP A 760 24.68 15.79 -19.78
CA ASP A 760 23.29 16.20 -19.95
C ASP A 760 22.37 15.68 -18.84
N ARG A 761 22.62 14.45 -18.35
CA ARG A 761 21.89 13.88 -17.22
C ARG A 761 22.12 14.70 -15.96
N LEU A 762 23.38 15.01 -15.66
CA LEU A 762 23.76 15.80 -14.49
C LEU A 762 23.22 17.23 -14.55
N ILE A 763 23.25 17.85 -15.73
CA ILE A 763 22.65 19.16 -15.96
C ILE A 763 21.17 19.14 -15.58
N ASN A 764 20.40 18.17 -16.07
CA ASN A 764 18.98 18.07 -15.73
C ASN A 764 18.74 17.77 -14.24
N GLU A 765 19.62 17.02 -13.58
CA GLU A 765 19.52 16.80 -12.13
C GLU A 765 19.76 18.06 -11.32
N VAL A 766 20.77 18.86 -11.67
CA VAL A 766 21.02 20.16 -11.01
C VAL A 766 19.90 21.14 -11.33
N ARG A 767 19.38 21.17 -12.56
CA ARG A 767 18.20 21.99 -12.91
C ARG A 767 17.02 21.61 -12.03
N ARG A 768 16.72 20.33 -11.85
CA ARG A 768 15.66 19.88 -10.94
C ARG A 768 15.95 20.30 -9.50
N GLU A 769 17.19 20.17 -9.03
CA GLU A 769 17.62 20.59 -7.69
C GLU A 769 17.46 22.11 -7.47
N PHE A 770 17.67 22.92 -8.50
CA PHE A 770 17.43 24.36 -8.46
C PHE A 770 15.94 24.70 -8.22
N PHE A 771 15.01 24.04 -8.93
CA PHE A 771 13.57 24.23 -8.69
C PHE A 771 13.14 23.70 -7.32
N LEU A 772 13.66 22.53 -6.92
CA LEU A 772 13.45 21.96 -5.59
C LEU A 772 13.87 22.93 -4.47
N ALA A 773 15.07 23.49 -4.55
CA ALA A 773 15.56 24.44 -3.56
C ALA A 773 14.75 25.75 -3.55
N LYS A 774 14.15 26.16 -4.66
CA LYS A 774 13.35 27.39 -4.74
C LYS A 774 11.92 27.23 -4.27
N ARG A 775 11.25 26.14 -4.64
CA ARG A 775 9.78 25.98 -4.50
C ARG A 775 9.36 24.72 -3.74
N GLY A 776 10.30 23.83 -3.41
CA GLY A 776 10.00 22.50 -2.90
C GLY A 776 9.54 21.55 -4.01
N VAL A 777 9.03 20.38 -3.63
CA VAL A 777 8.31 19.47 -4.54
C VAL A 777 7.25 18.68 -3.79
N HIS A 778 6.16 18.39 -4.50
CA HIS A 778 4.94 17.79 -3.98
C HIS A 778 4.50 16.57 -4.81
N ASP A 779 5.42 15.76 -5.32
CA ASP A 779 5.10 14.75 -6.36
C ASP A 779 4.06 13.72 -5.90
N SER A 780 4.12 13.33 -4.62
CA SER A 780 3.15 12.41 -4.00
C SER A 780 1.74 13.00 -3.93
N LEU A 781 1.61 14.32 -3.74
CA LEU A 781 0.33 15.02 -3.65
C LEU A 781 -0.45 14.90 -4.95
N TRP A 782 0.20 15.16 -6.08
CA TRP A 782 -0.40 15.08 -7.42
C TRP A 782 -0.87 13.67 -7.79
N SER A 783 -0.03 12.68 -7.48
CA SER A 783 -0.34 11.27 -7.71
C SER A 783 -1.55 10.81 -6.87
N LEU A 784 -1.57 11.17 -5.58
CA LEU A 784 -2.66 10.83 -4.66
C LEU A 784 -3.95 11.57 -5.01
N ALA A 785 -3.89 12.85 -5.38
CA ALA A 785 -5.07 13.64 -5.74
C ALA A 785 -5.84 12.99 -6.88
N ARG A 786 -5.11 12.49 -7.89
CA ARG A 786 -5.70 11.72 -8.98
C ARG A 786 -6.27 10.38 -8.49
N ALA A 787 -5.47 9.60 -7.76
CA ALA A 787 -5.88 8.25 -7.34
C ALA A 787 -7.16 8.30 -6.49
N VAL A 788 -7.22 9.27 -5.55
CA VAL A 788 -8.40 9.56 -4.73
C VAL A 788 -9.56 10.03 -5.59
N GLY A 789 -9.35 10.99 -6.50
CA GLY A 789 -10.43 11.56 -7.31
C GLY A 789 -11.06 10.59 -8.31
N GLU A 790 -10.43 9.46 -8.61
CA GLU A 790 -11.00 8.41 -9.47
C GLU A 790 -11.49 7.17 -8.70
N ALA A 791 -11.16 7.02 -7.41
CA ALA A 791 -11.49 5.83 -6.59
C ALA A 791 -12.97 5.43 -6.61
N ASP A 792 -13.27 4.16 -6.87
CA ASP A 792 -14.62 3.63 -7.14
C ASP A 792 -15.14 2.56 -6.16
N GLU A 793 -14.26 1.83 -5.47
CA GLU A 793 -14.60 0.68 -4.62
C GLU A 793 -14.06 0.83 -3.19
N LEU A 794 -12.75 1.02 -3.02
CA LEU A 794 -12.10 1.10 -1.72
C LEU A 794 -10.83 1.95 -1.77
N VAL A 795 -10.70 2.87 -0.81
CA VAL A 795 -9.41 3.47 -0.45
C VAL A 795 -8.95 2.88 0.89
N TYR A 796 -7.80 2.21 0.87
CA TYR A 796 -7.12 1.71 2.07
C TYR A 796 -5.92 2.60 2.40
N ILE A 797 -5.86 3.11 3.62
CA ILE A 797 -4.79 3.99 4.10
C ILE A 797 -4.18 3.38 5.36
N GLU A 798 -2.88 3.06 5.31
CA GLU A 798 -2.04 2.91 6.50
C GLU A 798 -1.08 4.09 6.55
N THR A 799 -1.02 4.86 7.64
CA THR A 799 -0.12 6.01 7.74
C THR A 799 0.26 6.31 9.19
N ALA A 800 1.50 6.73 9.43
CA ALA A 800 1.95 7.14 10.77
C ALA A 800 1.33 8.48 11.20
N GLY A 801 1.12 9.40 10.26
CA GLY A 801 0.45 10.69 10.47
C GLY A 801 -0.75 10.85 9.53
N LEU A 802 -1.87 11.36 10.06
CA LEU A 802 -3.10 11.66 9.32
C LEU A 802 -3.65 13.04 9.72
N ALA A 803 -3.84 13.92 8.75
CA ALA A 803 -4.51 15.21 8.87
C ALA A 803 -5.01 15.67 7.48
N ARG A 804 -5.76 16.77 7.44
CA ARG A 804 -5.98 17.53 6.20
C ARG A 804 -4.63 17.97 5.62
N THR A 805 -4.44 17.82 4.30
CA THR A 805 -3.15 18.15 3.65
C THR A 805 -3.03 19.59 3.21
N ALA A 806 -4.13 20.34 3.22
CA ALA A 806 -4.16 21.79 3.06
C ALA A 806 -5.23 22.41 3.96
N ARG A 807 -5.00 23.65 4.41
CA ARG A 807 -5.88 24.40 5.32
C ARG A 807 -6.01 25.86 4.88
N PRO A 808 -6.49 26.12 3.66
CA PRO A 808 -6.53 27.48 3.12
C PRO A 808 -7.48 28.35 3.94
N ALA A 809 -7.01 29.52 4.40
CA ALA A 809 -7.84 30.52 5.07
C ALA A 809 -8.70 31.34 4.08
N GLY A 810 -8.47 31.16 2.77
CA GLY A 810 -9.14 31.85 1.67
C GLY A 810 -9.17 30.99 0.39
N ALA A 811 -8.99 31.62 -0.77
CA ALA A 811 -8.82 30.87 -2.02
C ALA A 811 -7.53 30.03 -1.93
N PRO A 812 -7.58 28.70 -2.16
CA PRO A 812 -6.40 27.86 -2.09
C PRO A 812 -5.37 28.28 -3.14
N ALA A 813 -4.09 28.33 -2.75
CA ALA A 813 -3.00 28.41 -3.71
C ALA A 813 -2.94 27.14 -4.58
N PRO A 814 -2.30 27.17 -5.76
CA PRO A 814 -2.28 26.02 -6.68
C PRO A 814 -1.78 24.71 -6.06
N HIS A 815 -0.79 24.77 -5.16
CA HIS A 815 -0.22 23.61 -4.47
C HIS A 815 -1.04 23.14 -3.26
N GLU A 816 -2.02 23.93 -2.80
CA GLU A 816 -2.83 23.64 -1.61
C GLU A 816 -3.99 22.68 -1.92
N ILE A 817 -3.68 21.39 -2.09
CA ILE A 817 -4.67 20.34 -2.26
C ILE A 817 -4.98 19.66 -0.93
N ASP A 818 -6.25 19.69 -0.51
CA ASP A 818 -6.75 18.92 0.63
C ASP A 818 -7.25 17.54 0.18
N LEU A 819 -6.40 16.52 0.32
CA LEU A 819 -6.69 15.13 -0.04
C LEU A 819 -7.84 14.53 0.76
N ILE A 820 -8.06 15.00 2.00
CA ILE A 820 -9.18 14.51 2.82
C ILE A 820 -10.50 15.04 2.27
N GLN A 821 -10.54 16.33 1.92
CA GLN A 821 -11.73 16.91 1.27
C GLN A 821 -11.96 16.28 -0.12
N ALA A 822 -10.90 16.09 -0.92
CA ALA A 822 -11.01 15.42 -2.22
C ALA A 822 -11.58 14.00 -2.10
N LEU A 823 -11.21 13.24 -1.05
CA LEU A 823 -11.77 11.93 -0.77
C LEU A 823 -13.24 12.01 -0.34
N ALA A 824 -13.61 12.99 0.50
CA ALA A 824 -15.00 13.22 0.90
C ALA A 824 -15.90 13.58 -0.30
N ASP A 825 -15.41 14.46 -1.18
CA ASP A 825 -16.10 14.85 -2.42
C ASP A 825 -16.27 13.63 -3.33
N ARG A 826 -15.24 12.80 -3.45
CA ARG A 826 -15.32 11.55 -4.22
C ARG A 826 -16.32 10.56 -3.62
N MET A 827 -16.33 10.38 -2.31
CA MET A 827 -17.29 9.53 -1.59
C MET A 827 -18.73 10.01 -1.77
N THR A 828 -18.93 11.32 -1.92
CA THR A 828 -20.24 11.92 -2.22
C THR A 828 -20.64 11.63 -3.66
N ALA A 829 -19.72 11.80 -4.60
CA ALA A 829 -19.96 11.52 -6.02
C ALA A 829 -20.14 10.02 -6.34
N ASN A 830 -19.59 9.13 -5.50
CA ASN A 830 -19.75 7.69 -5.63
C ASN A 830 -20.17 7.04 -4.31
N PRO A 831 -21.46 6.73 -4.14
CA PRO A 831 -22.00 6.13 -2.92
C PRO A 831 -21.49 4.70 -2.63
N ASN A 832 -20.82 4.02 -3.57
CA ASN A 832 -20.22 2.70 -3.32
C ASN A 832 -18.80 2.77 -2.74
N LEU A 833 -18.12 3.91 -2.86
CA LEU A 833 -16.76 4.07 -2.36
C LEU A 833 -16.74 3.91 -0.85
N LYS A 834 -15.84 3.04 -0.37
CA LYS A 834 -15.57 2.83 1.06
C LYS A 834 -14.15 3.25 1.40
N VAL A 835 -13.92 3.59 2.67
CA VAL A 835 -12.61 4.05 3.16
C VAL A 835 -12.25 3.31 4.43
N VAL A 836 -11.05 2.74 4.44
CA VAL A 836 -10.46 2.10 5.63
C VAL A 836 -9.17 2.83 6.00
N ILE A 837 -9.09 3.25 7.26
CA ILE A 837 -7.99 4.06 7.80
C ILE A 837 -7.37 3.34 8.99
N CYS A 838 -6.12 2.93 8.84
CA CYS A 838 -5.28 2.36 9.87
C CYS A 838 -4.23 3.40 10.30
N VAL A 839 -4.30 3.82 11.56
CA VAL A 839 -3.42 4.85 12.13
C VAL A 839 -2.98 4.41 13.52
N PRO A 840 -1.75 4.74 13.96
CA PRO A 840 -1.34 4.41 15.32
C PRO A 840 -2.20 5.19 16.34
N ARG A 841 -2.42 4.62 17.52
CA ARG A 841 -3.14 5.34 18.60
C ARG A 841 -2.31 6.51 19.06
N GLU A 842 -1.09 6.21 19.50
CA GLU A 842 -0.05 7.19 19.76
C GLU A 842 0.42 7.79 18.44
N THR A 843 0.84 9.05 18.48
CA THR A 843 1.36 9.72 17.28
C THR A 843 2.81 9.31 17.03
N ASP A 844 3.36 9.72 15.90
CA ASP A 844 4.76 9.54 15.56
C ASP A 844 5.70 10.51 16.33
N PHE A 845 5.14 11.50 17.04
CA PHE A 845 5.90 12.40 17.89
C PHE A 845 6.32 11.73 19.20
N ALA A 846 7.50 12.10 19.69
CA ALA A 846 8.04 11.58 20.94
C ALA A 846 7.32 12.18 22.16
N ALA A 847 7.21 11.38 23.22
CA ALA A 847 6.49 11.72 24.46
C ALA A 847 6.84 13.09 25.08
N PRO A 848 8.11 13.58 25.06
CA PRO A 848 8.45 14.91 25.57
C PRO A 848 7.78 16.08 24.83
N PHE A 849 7.18 15.84 23.67
CA PHE A 849 6.51 16.85 22.84
C PHE A 849 4.98 16.76 22.96
N ALA A 850 4.46 16.66 24.19
CA ALA A 850 3.03 16.48 24.45
C ALA A 850 2.12 17.51 23.73
N PRO A 851 2.46 18.81 23.63
CA PRO A 851 1.69 19.78 22.84
C PRO A 851 1.55 19.43 21.35
N PHE A 852 2.58 18.83 20.73
CA PHE A 852 2.53 18.35 19.34
C PHE A 852 1.66 17.10 19.22
N ILE A 853 1.76 16.17 20.18
CA ILE A 853 0.93 14.97 20.25
C ILE A 853 -0.55 15.37 20.32
N ARG A 854 -0.93 16.30 21.19
CA ARG A 854 -2.31 16.81 21.30
C ARG A 854 -2.81 17.34 19.98
N ARG A 855 -2.02 18.18 19.32
CA ARG A 855 -2.43 18.76 18.03
C ARG A 855 -2.63 17.70 16.95
N ALA A 856 -1.70 16.76 16.80
CA ALA A 856 -1.83 15.69 15.81
C ALA A 856 -3.06 14.80 16.04
N ILE A 857 -3.43 14.53 17.29
CA ILE A 857 -4.65 13.77 17.60
C ILE A 857 -5.92 14.57 17.21
N THR A 858 -5.96 15.88 17.48
CA THR A 858 -7.06 16.75 17.05
C THR A 858 -7.19 16.76 15.53
N GLN A 859 -6.09 16.97 14.80
CA GLN A 859 -6.10 17.02 13.34
C GLN A 859 -6.47 15.68 12.68
N ARG A 860 -6.05 14.56 13.27
CA ARG A 860 -6.48 13.22 12.87
C ARG A 860 -7.98 13.03 13.02
N SER A 861 -8.53 13.49 14.14
CA SER A 861 -9.97 13.40 14.42
C SER A 861 -10.77 14.25 13.43
N GLU A 862 -10.34 15.49 13.17
CA GLU A 862 -10.93 16.37 12.15
C GLU A 862 -10.96 15.69 10.77
N ALA A 863 -9.83 15.08 10.35
CA ALA A 863 -9.76 14.41 9.06
C ALA A 863 -10.73 13.22 8.94
N VAL A 864 -10.85 12.41 10.00
CA VAL A 864 -11.80 11.28 10.01
C VAL A 864 -13.25 11.77 10.07
N ASP A 865 -13.51 12.84 10.82
CA ASP A 865 -14.86 13.40 10.96
C ASP A 865 -15.38 14.00 9.65
N ILE A 866 -14.52 14.62 8.83
CA ILE A 866 -14.88 15.07 7.48
C ILE A 866 -15.39 13.90 6.63
N LEU A 867 -14.68 12.76 6.65
CA LEU A 867 -15.06 11.58 5.87
C LEU A 867 -16.34 10.92 6.42
N ARG A 868 -16.44 10.79 7.75
CA ARG A 868 -17.64 10.26 8.42
C ARG A 868 -18.86 11.16 8.27
N GLY A 869 -18.65 12.46 8.07
CA GLY A 869 -19.69 13.43 7.75
C GLY A 869 -20.40 13.14 6.42
N VAL A 870 -19.72 12.46 5.48
CA VAL A 870 -20.35 12.00 4.23
C VAL A 870 -21.24 10.78 4.50
N ASP A 871 -20.69 9.72 5.12
CA ASP A 871 -21.43 8.54 5.55
C ASP A 871 -20.60 7.71 6.55
N PRO A 872 -21.01 7.59 7.82
CA PRO A 872 -20.26 6.85 8.83
C PRO A 872 -20.22 5.33 8.56
N ASN A 873 -21.15 4.78 7.78
CA ASN A 873 -21.19 3.35 7.45
C ASN A 873 -20.20 2.96 6.34
N ARG A 874 -19.58 3.95 5.67
CA ARG A 874 -18.59 3.74 4.59
C ARG A 874 -17.17 4.09 5.01
N VAL A 875 -16.96 4.49 6.26
CA VAL A 875 -15.64 4.89 6.78
C VAL A 875 -15.34 4.13 8.07
N THR A 876 -14.31 3.29 8.02
CA THR A 876 -13.80 2.60 9.21
C THR A 876 -12.39 3.08 9.52
N ALA A 877 -12.22 3.77 10.64
CA ALA A 877 -10.94 4.19 11.19
C ALA A 877 -10.62 3.43 12.48
N PHE A 878 -9.43 2.86 12.58
CA PHE A 878 -9.04 2.02 13.71
C PHE A 878 -7.54 2.15 14.06
N HIS A 879 -7.23 1.72 15.28
CA HIS A 879 -5.87 1.57 15.78
C HIS A 879 -5.48 0.10 15.85
N PRO A 880 -4.34 -0.31 15.27
CA PRO A 880 -3.84 -1.66 15.46
C PRO A 880 -3.30 -1.86 16.89
N ARG A 881 -3.59 -3.03 17.47
CA ARG A 881 -3.01 -3.47 18.73
C ARG A 881 -1.66 -4.16 18.48
N GLY A 882 -0.72 -3.91 19.39
CA GLY A 882 0.51 -4.68 19.46
C GLY A 882 0.30 -5.93 20.31
N PHE A 883 1.27 -6.24 21.18
CA PHE A 883 1.08 -7.20 22.25
C PHE A 883 -0.08 -6.75 23.17
N PRO A 884 -0.85 -7.65 23.82
CA PRO A 884 -1.93 -7.24 24.72
C PRO A 884 -1.51 -6.13 25.69
N GLY A 885 -2.30 -5.05 25.75
CA GLY A 885 -2.00 -3.84 26.55
C GLY A 885 -0.97 -2.87 25.96
N ARG A 886 -0.49 -3.11 24.73
CA ARG A 886 0.38 -2.21 23.96
C ARG A 886 -0.28 -1.82 22.65
N TRP A 887 0.18 -0.71 22.08
CA TRP A 887 -0.29 -0.18 20.80
C TRP A 887 0.76 -0.40 19.73
N ALA A 888 0.32 -0.78 18.53
CA ALA A 888 1.24 -0.89 17.41
C ALA A 888 1.56 0.51 16.87
N GLN A 889 2.84 0.76 16.60
CA GLN A 889 3.32 1.95 15.90
C GLN A 889 3.36 1.67 14.39
N LEU A 890 3.11 2.69 13.57
CA LEU A 890 3.28 2.62 12.13
C LEU A 890 4.46 3.51 11.72
N ARG A 891 5.26 3.06 10.76
CA ARG A 891 6.41 3.81 10.24
C ARG A 891 6.29 4.15 8.75
N THR A 892 5.69 3.26 7.97
CA THR A 892 5.50 3.42 6.52
C THR A 892 4.10 3.95 6.24
N THR A 893 3.97 4.79 5.21
CA THR A 893 2.66 5.12 4.63
C THR A 893 2.42 4.27 3.41
N THR A 894 1.27 3.62 3.38
CA THR A 894 0.77 2.85 2.24
C THR A 894 -0.66 3.26 1.94
N VAL A 895 -0.92 3.66 0.70
CA VAL A 895 -2.26 3.92 0.17
C VAL A 895 -2.53 2.95 -0.96
N ILE A 896 -3.68 2.28 -0.94
CA ILE A 896 -4.12 1.39 -2.01
C ILE A 896 -5.52 1.83 -2.44
N VAL A 897 -5.69 2.01 -3.75
CA VAL A 897 -6.96 2.41 -4.36
C VAL A 897 -7.44 1.29 -5.28
N ASP A 898 -8.64 0.78 -4.99
CA ASP A 898 -9.40 -0.20 -5.78
C ASP A 898 -8.62 -1.46 -6.17
N ASP A 899 -7.57 -1.83 -5.42
CA ASP A 899 -6.67 -2.95 -5.73
C ASP A 899 -5.99 -2.86 -7.13
N ILE A 900 -5.81 -1.65 -7.67
CA ILE A 900 -5.23 -1.38 -9.01
C ILE A 900 -4.15 -0.28 -9.00
N TRP A 901 -3.99 0.41 -7.88
CA TRP A 901 -2.97 1.43 -7.69
C TRP A 901 -2.49 1.38 -6.25
N SER A 902 -1.18 1.55 -6.04
CA SER A 902 -0.60 1.63 -4.70
C SER A 902 0.51 2.68 -4.63
N LEU A 903 0.53 3.44 -3.55
CA LEU A 903 1.67 4.23 -3.11
C LEU A 903 2.22 3.66 -1.81
N SER A 904 3.54 3.43 -1.74
CA SER A 904 4.23 2.99 -0.52
C SER A 904 5.53 3.76 -0.32
N GLY A 905 5.78 4.24 0.90
CA GLY A 905 6.96 5.02 1.23
C GLY A 905 6.85 5.76 2.57
N ALA A 906 7.49 6.92 2.66
CA ALA A 906 7.60 7.70 3.89
C ALA A 906 6.81 9.03 3.88
N THR A 907 5.97 9.25 2.88
CA THR A 907 5.13 10.45 2.73
C THR A 907 3.83 10.29 3.53
N HIS A 908 3.76 10.86 4.73
CA HIS A 908 2.57 10.77 5.60
C HIS A 908 1.42 11.67 5.13
N ILE A 909 0.16 11.23 5.29
CA ILE A 909 -1.04 11.95 4.85
C ILE A 909 -1.37 13.13 5.79
N ARG A 910 -0.57 14.19 5.76
CA ARG A 910 -0.74 15.45 6.50
C ARG A 910 0.03 16.55 5.76
N ARG A 911 -0.22 17.83 6.04
CA ARG A 911 0.39 18.95 5.28
C ARG A 911 1.92 18.84 5.26
N ARG A 912 2.54 18.62 6.42
CA ARG A 912 4.00 18.47 6.51
C ARG A 912 4.52 17.26 5.76
N GLY A 913 3.76 16.17 5.67
CA GLY A 913 4.17 14.98 4.96
C GLY A 913 4.08 15.13 3.44
N MET A 914 3.27 16.07 2.95
CA MET A 914 3.08 16.36 1.53
C MET A 914 3.92 17.52 1.01
N THR A 915 4.37 18.42 1.88
CA THR A 915 5.13 19.62 1.46
C THR A 915 6.37 19.95 2.26
N PHE A 916 6.49 19.53 3.53
CA PHE A 916 7.56 19.98 4.42
C PHE A 916 8.68 18.95 4.66
N ASP A 917 8.33 17.79 5.20
CA ASP A 917 9.27 16.72 5.50
C ASP A 917 9.90 16.18 4.21
N GLY A 918 11.17 15.79 4.31
CA GLY A 918 11.83 15.12 3.21
C GLY A 918 11.30 13.70 3.16
N SER A 919 10.75 13.28 2.03
CA SER A 919 10.33 11.90 1.87
C SER A 919 10.36 11.44 0.43
N VAL A 920 10.33 10.12 0.27
CA VAL A 920 10.16 9.48 -1.02
C VAL A 920 9.08 8.40 -0.89
N ALA A 921 8.29 8.25 -1.95
CA ALA A 921 7.32 7.18 -2.11
C ALA A 921 7.35 6.65 -3.53
N ILE A 922 6.88 5.42 -3.72
CA ILE A 922 6.71 4.81 -5.04
C ILE A 922 5.22 4.63 -5.29
N ALA A 923 4.70 5.34 -6.28
CA ALA A 923 3.41 5.01 -6.87
C ALA A 923 3.62 3.90 -7.90
N SER A 924 2.74 2.90 -7.88
CA SER A 924 2.92 1.64 -8.58
C SER A 924 1.61 1.07 -9.11
N PHE A 925 1.75 0.33 -10.20
CA PHE A 925 0.70 -0.40 -10.89
C PHE A 925 1.25 -1.74 -11.34
N ASP A 926 0.53 -2.82 -11.07
CA ASP A 926 0.88 -4.15 -11.57
C ASP A 926 0.00 -4.48 -12.79
N ARG A 927 0.65 -4.70 -13.94
CA ARG A 927 0.00 -4.95 -15.23
C ARG A 927 -0.53 -6.37 -15.36
N ASP A 928 -0.19 -7.27 -14.44
CA ASP A 928 -0.79 -8.60 -14.39
C ASP A 928 -2.17 -8.53 -13.72
N ILE A 929 -3.21 -8.59 -14.55
CA ILE A 929 -4.59 -8.50 -14.12
C ILE A 929 -5.11 -9.89 -13.78
N ASP A 930 -5.84 -9.99 -12.67
CA ASP A 930 -6.55 -11.20 -12.27
C ASP A 930 -7.93 -10.84 -11.71
N ALA A 931 -8.98 -11.32 -12.37
CA ALA A 931 -10.37 -11.05 -12.01
C ALA A 931 -10.68 -9.55 -11.87
N GLY A 932 -10.15 -8.73 -12.78
CA GLY A 932 -10.38 -7.29 -12.83
C GLY A 932 -9.48 -6.44 -11.93
N TYR A 933 -8.53 -7.02 -11.19
CA TYR A 933 -7.64 -6.30 -10.27
C TYR A 933 -6.18 -6.54 -10.60
N SER A 934 -5.30 -5.65 -10.15
CA SER A 934 -3.85 -5.86 -10.19
C SER A 934 -3.46 -6.92 -9.17
N ARG A 935 -2.88 -8.04 -9.62
CA ARG A 935 -2.61 -9.21 -8.76
C ARG A 935 -1.74 -8.83 -7.56
N LYS A 936 -0.58 -8.22 -7.79
CA LYS A 936 0.37 -7.89 -6.72
C LYS A 936 -0.17 -6.82 -5.77
N VAL A 937 -0.88 -5.81 -6.29
CA VAL A 937 -1.46 -4.71 -5.47
C VAL A 937 -2.55 -5.25 -4.55
N ARG A 938 -3.46 -6.08 -5.08
CA ARG A 938 -4.49 -6.75 -4.27
C ARG A 938 -3.89 -7.61 -3.19
N ASP A 939 -2.90 -8.44 -3.54
CA ASP A 939 -2.27 -9.33 -2.57
C ASP A 939 -1.48 -8.56 -1.51
N HIS A 940 -0.92 -7.40 -1.85
CA HIS A 940 -0.33 -6.48 -0.87
C HIS A 940 -1.36 -5.98 0.15
N ARG A 941 -2.51 -5.47 -0.28
CA ARG A 941 -3.60 -5.05 0.65
C ARG A 941 -4.03 -6.20 1.56
N ARG A 942 -4.20 -7.40 0.98
CA ARG A 942 -4.60 -8.60 1.74
C ARG A 942 -3.58 -8.95 2.81
N ALA A 943 -2.28 -8.92 2.48
CA ALA A 943 -1.22 -9.20 3.43
C ALA A 943 -1.16 -8.17 4.56
N LEU A 944 -1.26 -6.87 4.25
CA LEU A 944 -1.31 -5.79 5.24
C LEU A 944 -2.49 -5.95 6.21
N MET A 945 -3.70 -6.12 5.68
CA MET A 945 -4.90 -6.34 6.49
C MET A 945 -4.77 -7.62 7.32
N ALA A 946 -4.29 -8.72 6.73
CA ALA A 946 -4.13 -9.99 7.42
C ALA A 946 -3.15 -9.89 8.61
N ALA A 947 -2.06 -9.13 8.47
CA ALA A 947 -1.11 -8.88 9.55
C ALA A 947 -1.77 -8.17 10.74
N LYS A 948 -2.64 -7.18 10.50
CA LYS A 948 -3.38 -6.44 11.54
C LYS A 948 -4.48 -7.28 12.17
N LEU A 949 -5.15 -8.08 11.34
CA LEU A 949 -6.27 -8.91 11.73
C LEU A 949 -5.84 -10.26 12.29
N GLY A 950 -4.55 -10.64 12.29
CA GLY A 950 -4.10 -11.98 12.68
C GLY A 950 -4.73 -13.10 11.85
N VAL A 951 -5.00 -12.83 10.56
CA VAL A 951 -5.61 -13.79 9.63
C VAL A 951 -4.51 -14.59 8.96
N LYS A 952 -4.64 -15.92 8.96
CA LYS A 952 -3.73 -16.81 8.24
C LYS A 952 -4.28 -17.11 6.85
N PRO A 953 -3.44 -17.16 5.80
CA PRO A 953 -3.91 -17.51 4.46
C PRO A 953 -4.55 -18.89 4.38
N ILE A 954 -3.98 -19.86 5.09
CA ILE A 954 -4.42 -21.26 5.12
C ILE A 954 -4.63 -21.74 6.56
N ASP A 955 -5.52 -22.73 6.71
CA ASP A 955 -5.76 -23.45 7.95
C ASP A 955 -4.75 -24.60 8.16
N ALA A 956 -4.94 -25.39 9.22
CA ALA A 956 -4.08 -26.53 9.54
C ALA A 956 -4.12 -27.66 8.49
N ASN A 957 -5.14 -27.69 7.63
CA ASN A 957 -5.31 -28.68 6.56
C ASN A 957 -4.82 -28.14 5.19
N GLY A 958 -4.28 -26.92 5.15
CA GLY A 958 -3.83 -26.27 3.91
C GLY A 958 -4.96 -25.66 3.08
N LEU A 959 -6.17 -25.52 3.62
CA LEU A 959 -7.29 -24.88 2.94
C LEU A 959 -7.33 -23.38 3.24
N PRO A 960 -7.72 -22.51 2.28
CA PRO A 960 -7.87 -21.09 2.54
C PRO A 960 -8.85 -20.80 3.68
N THR A 961 -8.47 -19.92 4.62
CA THR A 961 -9.39 -19.51 5.70
C THR A 961 -10.51 -18.62 5.17
N SER A 962 -11.67 -18.63 5.83
CA SER A 962 -12.83 -17.81 5.45
C SER A 962 -12.51 -16.31 5.39
N GLU A 963 -11.76 -15.82 6.37
CA GLU A 963 -11.37 -14.43 6.51
C GLU A 963 -10.38 -14.04 5.39
N TRP A 964 -9.46 -14.93 5.03
CA TRP A 964 -8.54 -14.71 3.91
C TRP A 964 -9.26 -14.63 2.55
N LEU A 965 -10.34 -15.39 2.39
CA LEU A 965 -11.23 -15.30 1.22
C LEU A 965 -12.04 -14.00 1.24
N ARG A 966 -12.57 -13.56 2.39
CA ARG A 966 -13.24 -12.25 2.53
C ARG A 966 -12.32 -11.09 2.17
N LEU A 967 -11.03 -11.19 2.51
CA LEU A 967 -10.05 -10.17 2.15
C LEU A 967 -9.82 -10.07 0.64
N GLN A 968 -10.27 -11.01 -0.20
CA GLN A 968 -10.02 -10.99 -1.64
C GLN A 968 -10.74 -9.84 -2.37
N ARG A 969 -11.94 -9.45 -1.95
CA ARG A 969 -12.72 -8.38 -2.60
C ARG A 969 -12.74 -7.12 -1.71
N PRO A 970 -12.66 -5.90 -2.30
CA PRO A 970 -12.65 -4.67 -1.53
C PRO A 970 -13.85 -4.49 -0.59
N ALA A 971 -15.07 -4.74 -1.09
CA ALA A 971 -16.29 -4.60 -0.29
C ALA A 971 -16.31 -5.55 0.92
N SER A 972 -16.03 -6.84 0.72
CA SER A 972 -16.03 -7.82 1.81
C SER A 972 -14.87 -7.64 2.78
N ALA A 973 -13.75 -7.06 2.32
CA ALA A 973 -12.63 -6.68 3.17
C ALA A 973 -13.00 -5.50 4.09
N PHE A 974 -13.70 -4.48 3.56
CA PHE A 974 -14.26 -3.40 4.38
C PHE A 974 -15.20 -3.96 5.45
N ASP A 975 -16.19 -4.77 5.05
CA ASP A 975 -17.19 -5.30 5.98
C ASP A 975 -16.53 -6.10 7.11
N LEU A 976 -15.51 -6.90 6.80
CA LEU A 976 -14.77 -7.67 7.81
C LEU A 976 -14.13 -6.76 8.88
N ILE A 977 -13.54 -5.63 8.48
CA ILE A 977 -12.90 -4.69 9.40
C ILE A 977 -13.96 -3.90 10.17
N ALA A 978 -14.99 -3.40 9.48
CA ALA A 978 -16.10 -2.67 10.08
C ALA A 978 -16.81 -3.50 11.15
N ASP A 979 -17.14 -4.76 10.84
CA ASP A 979 -17.73 -5.73 11.77
C ASP A 979 -16.83 -5.93 13.00
N LEU A 980 -15.52 -6.11 12.78
CA LEU A 980 -14.58 -6.37 13.86
C LEU A 980 -14.43 -5.15 14.78
N VAL A 981 -14.36 -3.94 14.23
CA VAL A 981 -14.29 -2.69 15.01
C VAL A 981 -15.59 -2.50 15.80
N ALA A 982 -16.74 -2.75 15.19
CA ALA A 982 -18.04 -2.66 15.87
C ALA A 982 -18.17 -3.65 17.04
N GLN A 983 -17.52 -4.81 16.95
CA GLN A 983 -17.44 -5.82 18.03
C GLN A 983 -16.36 -5.53 19.09
N GLY A 984 -15.81 -4.31 19.11
CA GLY A 984 -14.75 -3.91 20.06
C GLY A 984 -13.36 -4.43 19.70
N GLY A 985 -13.16 -4.89 18.46
CA GLY A 985 -11.86 -5.21 17.88
C GLY A 985 -11.22 -6.54 18.33
N LEU A 986 -11.86 -7.28 19.25
CA LEU A 986 -11.43 -8.59 19.79
C LEU A 986 -9.94 -8.64 20.20
N GLY A 987 -9.43 -7.52 20.75
CA GLY A 987 -8.02 -7.41 21.17
C GLY A 987 -7.00 -7.28 20.03
N ARG A 988 -7.46 -7.17 18.77
CA ARG A 988 -6.62 -6.96 17.58
C ARG A 988 -6.66 -5.52 17.09
N LEU A 989 -7.85 -4.94 17.08
CA LEU A 989 -8.10 -3.56 16.68
C LEU A 989 -8.69 -2.78 17.86
N ALA A 990 -8.65 -1.45 17.79
CA ALA A 990 -9.46 -0.58 18.61
C ALA A 990 -10.12 0.49 17.72
N PRO A 991 -11.32 0.97 18.09
CA PRO A 991 -11.92 2.11 17.40
C PRO A 991 -11.02 3.35 17.53
N LEU A 992 -11.25 4.34 16.67
CA LEU A 992 -10.56 5.64 16.72
C LEU A 992 -10.66 6.26 18.12
N TRP A 993 -9.51 6.60 18.69
CA TRP A 993 -9.38 7.32 19.95
C TRP A 993 -9.21 8.83 19.68
N LEU A 994 -10.05 9.62 20.35
CA LEU A 994 -10.13 11.08 20.17
C LEU A 994 -9.09 11.86 20.98
N GLY A 995 -8.21 11.16 21.70
CA GLY A 995 -7.22 11.75 22.58
C GLY A 995 -7.64 11.76 24.05
N PRO A 996 -6.74 12.20 24.94
CA PRO A 996 -7.04 12.29 26.36
C PRO A 996 -7.91 13.52 26.65
N THR A 997 -8.73 13.48 27.70
CA THR A 997 -9.70 14.56 28.02
C THR A 997 -9.18 15.65 28.96
N ASP A 998 -8.00 15.47 29.55
CA ASP A 998 -7.32 16.53 30.30
C ASP A 998 -6.99 17.72 29.39
N ALA A 999 -7.24 18.92 29.92
CA ALA A 999 -6.99 20.18 29.23
C ALA A 999 -5.71 20.88 29.72
N THR A 1000 -4.88 20.19 30.51
CA THR A 1000 -3.64 20.73 31.11
C THR A 1000 -2.55 20.95 30.06
N VAL A 1001 -2.50 20.09 29.04
CA VAL A 1001 -1.58 20.21 27.91
C VAL A 1001 -2.22 21.03 26.79
N ILE A 1002 -1.72 22.25 26.58
CA ILE A 1002 -2.18 23.12 25.49
C ILE A 1002 -1.63 22.58 24.15
N PRO A 1003 -2.49 22.32 23.14
CA PRO A 1003 -2.03 21.89 21.82
C PRO A 1003 -1.20 22.98 21.11
N GLN A 1004 -0.16 22.59 20.37
CA GLN A 1004 0.58 23.50 19.49
C GLN A 1004 -0.30 24.13 18.41
N SER A 1005 0.16 25.14 17.67
CA SER A 1005 -0.57 25.63 16.48
C SER A 1005 -0.48 24.64 15.30
N ASP A 1006 -1.41 24.75 14.35
CA ASP A 1006 -1.39 23.94 13.11
C ASP A 1006 -0.09 24.18 12.33
N ASP A 1007 0.34 25.45 12.21
CA ASP A 1007 1.54 25.81 11.46
C ASP A 1007 2.84 25.33 12.12
N ALA A 1008 2.86 25.12 13.45
CA ALA A 1008 4.03 24.57 14.12
C ALA A 1008 4.08 23.03 14.06
N ALA A 1009 2.95 22.35 14.26
CA ALA A 1009 2.90 20.89 14.33
C ALA A 1009 2.86 20.22 12.94
N ASP A 1010 2.23 20.88 11.97
CA ASP A 1010 2.00 20.39 10.62
C ASP A 1010 2.29 21.51 9.58
N PRO A 1011 3.52 22.06 9.52
CA PRO A 1011 3.85 23.22 8.65
C PRO A 1011 3.65 22.94 7.15
N ASP A 1012 3.47 24.01 6.37
CA ASP A 1012 3.60 23.99 4.91
C ASP A 1012 5.05 24.28 4.51
N GLY A 1013 5.63 23.44 3.63
CA GLY A 1013 6.99 23.61 3.11
C GLY A 1013 7.11 24.36 1.79
N ALA A 1014 6.01 24.78 1.17
CA ALA A 1014 6.03 25.47 -0.13
C ALA A 1014 6.50 26.94 -0.03
N ASP A 1015 6.19 27.64 1.06
CA ASP A 1015 6.56 29.06 1.24
C ASP A 1015 7.77 29.23 2.18
N GLY A 1016 8.97 29.10 1.61
CA GLY A 1016 10.23 29.30 2.34
C GLY A 1016 10.40 30.72 2.91
N GLY A 1017 9.62 31.72 2.47
CA GLY A 1017 9.76 33.13 2.85
C GLY A 1017 9.05 33.53 4.15
N SER A 1018 7.84 33.01 4.39
CA SER A 1018 7.06 33.26 5.63
C SER A 1018 7.57 32.49 6.86
N PHE A 1019 8.46 31.52 6.62
CA PHE A 1019 8.97 30.55 7.59
C PHE A 1019 9.74 31.16 8.79
N VAL A 1020 10.33 32.36 8.63
CA VAL A 1020 11.06 33.05 9.72
C VAL A 1020 10.14 33.43 10.88
N THR A 1021 8.87 33.74 10.61
CA THR A 1021 7.87 34.09 11.65
C THR A 1021 7.45 32.86 12.46
N LEU A 1022 7.46 31.68 11.84
CA LEU A 1022 7.20 30.38 12.49
C LEU A 1022 8.35 29.98 13.45
N LEU A 1023 9.58 30.42 13.17
CA LEU A 1023 10.80 30.02 13.84
C LEU A 1023 10.89 30.45 15.31
N ALA A 1024 10.24 31.55 15.69
CA ALA A 1024 10.15 31.98 17.09
C ALA A 1024 9.45 30.94 17.98
N GLY A 1025 8.55 30.12 17.40
CA GLY A 1025 7.93 28.98 18.07
C GLY A 1025 8.79 27.71 18.07
N LEU A 1026 9.57 27.47 17.01
CA LEU A 1026 10.33 26.22 16.81
C LEU A 1026 11.66 26.15 17.59
N LEU A 1027 12.23 27.30 17.99
CA LEU A 1027 13.41 27.31 18.88
C LEU A 1027 13.09 26.91 20.33
N SER A 1028 11.81 26.72 20.66
CA SER A 1028 11.35 26.18 21.95
C SER A 1028 11.46 24.64 22.05
N GLU A 1029 12.30 23.99 21.22
CA GLU A 1029 12.70 22.58 21.28
C GLU A 1029 13.44 22.17 22.59
N GLN A 1030 13.16 22.82 23.71
CA GLN A 1030 13.51 22.27 25.02
C GLN A 1030 12.33 21.43 25.53
N PRO A 1031 12.56 20.18 25.97
CA PRO A 1031 11.54 19.45 26.69
C PRO A 1031 11.13 20.29 27.91
N SER A 1032 9.85 20.63 28.02
CA SER A 1032 9.28 21.28 29.20
C SER A 1032 9.20 20.32 30.37
#